data_AF-A0A259IB74-F1
#
_entry.id   AF-A0A259IB74-F1
#
_cell.length_a   1.000
_cell.length_b   1.000
_cell.length_c   1.000
_cell.angle_alpha   90.00
_cell.angle_beta   90.00
_cell.angle_gamma   90.00
#
_symmetry.space_group_name_H-M   'P 1'
#
loop_
_entity.id
_entity.type
_entity.pdbx_description
1 polymer ?
#
loop_
_entity_poly.entity_id
_entity_poly.type
_entity_poly.pdbx_seq_one_letter_code
_entity_poly.pdbx_strand_id
1 'polypeptide(L)'
;PAELPLLIGEPDAPGYAEIQDIVGEALHGEGWKTIRIPQPLAKAGIILQNEALGSDDFIQPWMIDSSNDHYILDVSRARSLLGWEPKHNLRDTLPTIVAALKRHPRAWYRNNKLNENLVAWNDNPISKPAEADHQAEAAVAGTTRMDHGGMNLSKMGPEPGVAAKSSHTGHSDHMTMMDRDERRARWALYANIGLGLWLASSPLIYDSVTTESVGEAARFVTVDRGLPSVEWRANALSISDFVSGLAIALFGVLSLWPRTKTWAQWAVAFVGIWLFFAPLIFWSPSAAQYNNNLLIGSAVIALSVLVPMMPGMSMAGMMDPKNIPPGWTYSPSTDAQRLPIVAMALIGLLTSRILTAYQLGHIDTVWEPFFAGSLADPRNGTEEIITSDMSKAWPIPDGGLGTVSYVLEILMAVMGTRDRWRTMPWMVTFFGILVIPLGVVSIYFIISQPIVIGTWSTLALIAALAMLIMIPFALDEVIAMGQFLAWAKRRGKPLIRTFFQGDAVEAGAEDASDVMASPSTFWADAKRGLTLPWTLAASIVLGAFLMLTRVILGNEGEMANSDHVVGALVITVAIIATAEVARALRFINVAFGAWLVAAPFLLTGAGPLGAIVSVVVGIALIGLSLPRGKRSPEHYASWDKYVI
;
A
#
# COMPACT_ATOMS: atom_id res chain seq x y z
N PRO A 1 37.64 -54.96 -16.90
CA PRO A 1 36.51 -54.59 -16.01
C PRO A 1 35.17 -54.76 -16.74
N ALA A 2 34.09 -55.07 -16.02
CA ALA A 2 32.75 -55.24 -16.62
C ALA A 2 32.19 -53.93 -17.21
N GLU A 3 32.66 -52.78 -16.70
CA GLU A 3 32.38 -51.45 -17.25
C GLU A 3 33.68 -50.63 -17.31
N LEU A 4 33.85 -49.84 -18.37
CA LEU A 4 35.00 -48.98 -18.58
C LEU A 4 34.52 -47.52 -18.76
N PRO A 5 34.59 -46.68 -17.70
CA PRO A 5 34.21 -45.28 -17.83
C PRO A 5 35.26 -44.53 -18.66
N LEU A 6 34.79 -43.84 -19.70
CA LEU A 6 35.58 -43.00 -20.60
C LEU A 6 34.95 -41.61 -20.69
N LEU A 7 35.78 -40.58 -20.58
CA LEU A 7 35.38 -39.19 -20.82
C LEU A 7 35.56 -38.89 -22.31
N ILE A 8 34.49 -38.39 -22.92
CA ILE A 8 34.39 -38.09 -24.35
C ILE A 8 33.90 -36.65 -24.47
N GLY A 9 34.64 -35.81 -25.20
CA GLY A 9 34.30 -34.39 -25.41
C GLY A 9 35.51 -33.57 -25.87
N GLU A 10 35.32 -32.29 -26.13
CA GLU A 10 36.41 -31.41 -26.55
C GLU A 10 37.37 -31.18 -25.36
N PRO A 11 38.67 -31.50 -25.48
CA PRO A 11 39.62 -31.38 -24.37
C PRO A 11 39.94 -29.93 -23.99
N ASP A 12 39.85 -29.03 -24.98
CA ASP A 12 40.08 -27.60 -24.84
C ASP A 12 38.80 -26.87 -25.25
N ALA A 13 37.89 -26.64 -24.29
CA ALA A 13 36.66 -25.90 -24.54
C ALA A 13 36.91 -24.39 -24.36
N PRO A 14 36.39 -23.53 -25.26
CA PRO A 14 36.56 -22.09 -25.13
C PRO A 14 35.87 -21.56 -23.87
N GLY A 15 36.54 -20.61 -23.20
CA GLY A 15 35.95 -19.92 -22.05
C GLY A 15 34.82 -18.97 -22.47
N TYR A 16 33.99 -18.53 -21.52
CA TYR A 16 32.88 -17.61 -21.80
C TYR A 16 33.31 -16.31 -22.49
N ALA A 17 34.45 -15.73 -22.10
CA ALA A 17 34.99 -14.54 -22.75
C ALA A 17 35.34 -14.80 -24.21
N GLU A 18 36.02 -15.92 -24.48
CA GLU A 18 36.40 -16.33 -25.83
C GLU A 18 35.18 -16.60 -26.72
N ILE A 19 34.14 -17.28 -26.19
CA ILE A 19 32.87 -17.47 -26.91
C ILE A 19 32.22 -16.12 -27.23
N GLN A 20 32.17 -15.20 -26.26
CA GLN A 20 31.57 -13.88 -26.46
C GLN A 20 32.34 -13.05 -27.48
N ASP A 21 33.67 -13.12 -27.49
CA ASP A 21 34.50 -12.40 -28.44
C ASP A 21 34.30 -12.94 -29.87
N ILE A 22 34.34 -14.28 -30.05
CA ILE A 22 34.09 -14.93 -31.35
C ILE A 22 32.68 -14.61 -31.88
N VAL A 23 31.66 -14.71 -31.02
CA VAL A 23 30.26 -14.43 -31.40
C VAL A 23 30.07 -12.95 -31.68
N GLY A 24 30.65 -12.06 -30.86
CA GLY A 24 30.58 -10.62 -31.03
C GLY A 24 31.18 -10.17 -32.35
N GLU A 25 32.39 -10.66 -32.68
CA GLU A 25 33.06 -10.38 -33.95
C GLU A 25 32.26 -10.92 -35.14
N ALA A 26 31.74 -12.14 -35.07
CA ALA A 26 30.92 -12.73 -36.14
C ALA A 26 29.57 -11.99 -36.35
N LEU A 27 28.98 -11.45 -35.29
CA LEU A 27 27.73 -10.70 -35.37
C LEU A 27 27.93 -9.28 -35.90
N HIS A 28 28.90 -8.55 -35.35
CA HIS A 28 29.03 -7.10 -35.51
C HIS A 28 30.20 -6.66 -36.40
N GLY A 29 31.13 -7.55 -36.74
CA GLY A 29 32.30 -7.24 -37.57
C GLY A 29 33.39 -6.43 -36.84
N GLU A 30 33.19 -6.13 -35.56
CA GLU A 30 34.13 -5.44 -34.69
C GLU A 30 34.20 -6.17 -33.33
N GLY A 31 35.38 -6.19 -32.72
CA GLY A 31 35.56 -6.72 -31.37
C GLY A 31 34.92 -5.80 -30.33
N TRP A 32 33.99 -6.31 -29.54
CA TRP A 32 33.41 -5.58 -28.41
C TRP A 32 34.22 -5.78 -27.13
N LYS A 33 34.19 -4.78 -26.23
CA LYS A 33 34.89 -4.89 -24.95
C LYS A 33 33.99 -5.58 -23.91
N THR A 34 34.28 -6.84 -23.64
CA THR A 34 33.60 -7.60 -22.57
C THR A 34 34.04 -7.09 -21.19
N ILE A 35 33.08 -6.63 -20.36
CA ILE A 35 33.35 -6.15 -19.00
C ILE A 35 33.03 -7.26 -18.00
N ARG A 36 34.02 -7.66 -17.21
CA ARG A 36 33.83 -8.66 -16.14
C ARG A 36 33.15 -8.02 -14.93
N ILE A 37 31.93 -8.46 -14.63
CA ILE A 37 31.22 -8.06 -13.42
C ILE A 37 31.71 -8.92 -12.24
N PRO A 38 32.03 -8.33 -11.06
CA PRO A 38 32.36 -9.11 -9.87
C PRO A 38 31.23 -10.08 -9.50
N GLN A 39 31.57 -11.34 -9.16
CA GLN A 39 30.59 -12.37 -8.80
C GLN A 39 29.55 -11.92 -7.76
N PRO A 40 29.91 -11.19 -6.68
CA PRO A 40 28.91 -10.69 -5.71
C PRO A 40 27.89 -9.74 -6.33
N LEU A 41 28.33 -8.87 -7.26
CA LEU A 41 27.47 -7.90 -7.92
C LEU A 41 26.55 -8.61 -8.94
N ALA A 42 27.07 -9.59 -9.67
CA ALA A 42 26.27 -10.44 -10.55
C ALA A 42 25.22 -11.23 -9.76
N LYS A 43 25.60 -11.78 -8.60
CA LYS A 43 24.71 -12.53 -7.71
C LYS A 43 23.60 -11.66 -7.14
N ALA A 44 23.94 -10.45 -6.68
CA ALA A 44 22.96 -9.46 -6.24
C ALA A 44 22.01 -9.07 -7.38
N GLY A 45 22.52 -8.90 -8.61
CA GLY A 45 21.72 -8.62 -9.80
C GLY A 45 20.73 -9.74 -10.12
N ILE A 46 21.16 -11.00 -10.13
CA ILE A 46 20.26 -12.15 -10.37
C ILE A 46 19.24 -12.32 -9.24
N ILE A 47 19.62 -12.12 -7.97
CA ILE A 47 18.67 -12.16 -6.87
C ILE A 47 17.61 -11.08 -7.04
N LEU A 48 18.03 -9.85 -7.34
CA LEU A 48 17.11 -8.73 -7.57
C LEU A 48 16.21 -8.98 -8.79
N GLN A 49 16.75 -9.53 -9.88
CA GLN A 49 16.01 -9.89 -11.09
C GLN A 49 15.00 -11.02 -10.82
N ASN A 50 15.40 -12.10 -10.16
CA ASN A 50 14.51 -13.20 -9.82
C ASN A 50 13.40 -12.75 -8.87
N GLU A 51 13.72 -11.87 -7.92
CA GLU A 51 12.76 -11.40 -6.93
C GLU A 51 11.84 -10.28 -7.45
N ALA A 52 12.30 -9.43 -8.38
CA ALA A 52 11.52 -8.33 -8.96
C ALA A 52 10.82 -8.68 -10.28
N LEU A 53 11.49 -9.41 -11.18
CA LEU A 53 11.00 -9.73 -12.54
C LEU A 53 10.42 -11.15 -12.62
N GLY A 54 10.83 -12.07 -11.73
CA GLY A 54 10.34 -13.44 -11.69
C GLY A 54 10.50 -14.17 -13.02
N SER A 55 11.55 -13.84 -13.77
CA SER A 55 11.98 -14.63 -14.91
C SER A 55 12.53 -15.95 -14.40
N ASP A 56 12.07 -17.06 -14.96
CA ASP A 56 12.76 -18.36 -14.87
C ASP A 56 14.03 -18.29 -15.74
N ASP A 57 14.89 -17.30 -15.49
CA ASP A 57 16.14 -17.19 -16.22
C ASP A 57 16.99 -18.41 -15.88
N PHE A 58 17.51 -19.03 -16.93
CA PHE A 58 18.32 -20.24 -16.84
C PHE A 58 19.48 -20.05 -15.84
N ILE A 59 20.01 -18.83 -15.70
CA ILE A 59 21.16 -18.53 -14.84
C ILE A 59 20.71 -18.36 -13.38
N GLN A 60 21.08 -19.33 -12.55
CA GLN A 60 20.80 -19.31 -11.11
C GLN A 60 21.97 -18.74 -10.30
N PRO A 61 21.75 -18.23 -9.07
CA PRO A 61 22.82 -17.66 -8.23
C PRO A 61 24.00 -18.61 -7.97
N TRP A 62 23.75 -19.92 -7.91
CA TRP A 62 24.79 -20.94 -7.73
C TRP A 62 25.64 -21.15 -8.99
N MET A 63 25.10 -20.90 -10.19
CA MET A 63 25.85 -21.00 -11.45
C MET A 63 26.93 -19.91 -11.56
N ILE A 64 26.70 -18.75 -10.93
CA ILE A 64 27.70 -17.67 -10.86
C ILE A 64 28.92 -18.11 -10.05
N ASP A 65 28.70 -18.85 -8.96
CA ASP A 65 29.79 -19.31 -8.09
C ASP A 65 30.73 -20.25 -8.88
N SER A 66 30.19 -21.12 -9.73
CA SER A 66 30.95 -22.05 -10.61
C SER A 66 31.42 -21.45 -11.94
N SER A 67 31.04 -20.20 -12.28
CA SER A 67 31.30 -19.60 -13.60
C SER A 67 32.78 -19.34 -13.91
N ASN A 68 33.64 -19.33 -12.89
CA ASN A 68 35.09 -19.15 -13.03
C ASN A 68 35.88 -20.46 -13.03
N ASP A 69 35.22 -21.61 -12.85
CA ASP A 69 35.90 -22.90 -12.83
C ASP A 69 36.24 -23.35 -14.25
N HIS A 70 37.53 -23.54 -14.53
CA HIS A 70 37.99 -24.03 -15.82
C HIS A 70 38.20 -25.55 -15.74
N TYR A 71 37.24 -26.32 -16.25
CA TYR A 71 37.30 -27.78 -16.30
C TYR A 71 37.94 -28.24 -17.60
N ILE A 72 39.22 -28.64 -17.56
CA ILE A 72 39.89 -29.28 -18.70
C ILE A 72 39.46 -30.75 -18.75
N LEU A 73 38.92 -31.19 -19.87
CA LEU A 73 38.43 -32.57 -20.03
C LEU A 73 39.59 -33.49 -20.46
N ASP A 74 40.02 -34.39 -19.59
CA ASP A 74 41.05 -35.37 -19.93
C ASP A 74 40.46 -36.54 -20.73
N VAL A 75 40.68 -36.51 -22.05
CA VAL A 75 40.25 -37.55 -23.00
C VAL A 75 41.35 -38.56 -23.34
N SER A 76 42.50 -38.54 -22.64
CA SER A 76 43.67 -39.38 -22.95
C SER A 76 43.32 -40.88 -22.97
N ARG A 77 42.41 -41.29 -22.09
CA ARG A 77 41.94 -42.67 -22.00
C ARG A 77 41.03 -43.08 -23.17
N ALA A 78 40.17 -42.17 -23.63
CA ALA A 78 39.31 -42.41 -24.79
C ALA A 78 40.13 -42.44 -26.08
N ARG A 79 41.14 -41.57 -26.20
CA ARG A 79 42.07 -41.56 -27.34
C ARG A 79 42.89 -42.85 -27.43
N SER A 80 43.48 -43.30 -26.32
CA SER A 80 44.33 -44.50 -26.32
C SER A 80 43.57 -45.81 -26.54
N LEU A 81 42.35 -45.93 -26.04
CA LEU A 81 41.59 -47.18 -26.09
C LEU A 81 40.64 -47.27 -27.30
N LEU A 82 40.14 -46.13 -27.79
CA LEU A 82 39.15 -46.09 -28.88
C LEU A 82 39.63 -45.35 -30.14
N GLY A 83 40.81 -44.72 -30.10
CA GLY A 83 41.24 -43.80 -31.17
C GLY A 83 40.33 -42.57 -31.29
N TRP A 84 39.67 -42.18 -30.20
CA TRP A 84 38.66 -41.13 -30.22
C TRP A 84 39.26 -39.73 -30.34
N GLU A 85 38.75 -38.94 -31.29
CA GLU A 85 39.02 -37.51 -31.47
C GLU A 85 37.76 -36.76 -31.94
N PRO A 86 37.57 -35.49 -31.50
CA PRO A 86 36.46 -34.68 -31.96
C PRO A 86 36.64 -34.33 -33.45
N LYS A 87 35.59 -34.54 -34.26
CA LYS A 87 35.58 -34.17 -35.68
C LYS A 87 35.32 -32.68 -35.92
N HIS A 88 34.68 -32.03 -34.96
CA HIS A 88 34.33 -30.61 -34.98
C HIS A 88 34.68 -30.03 -33.62
N ASN A 89 35.18 -28.79 -33.63
CA ASN A 89 35.42 -28.02 -32.42
C ASN A 89 34.42 -26.85 -32.36
N LEU A 90 34.03 -26.47 -31.15
CA LEU A 90 33.10 -25.36 -30.95
C LEU A 90 33.67 -24.05 -31.50
N ARG A 91 34.97 -23.75 -31.28
CA ARG A 91 35.65 -22.54 -31.77
C ARG A 91 35.48 -22.35 -33.28
N ASP A 92 35.68 -23.41 -34.05
CA ASP A 92 35.59 -23.38 -35.51
C ASP A 92 34.14 -23.36 -36.01
N THR A 93 33.22 -23.89 -35.21
CA THR A 93 31.81 -24.03 -35.59
C THR A 93 30.98 -22.79 -35.23
N LEU A 94 31.37 -22.04 -34.20
CA LEU A 94 30.68 -20.84 -33.73
C LEU A 94 30.40 -19.80 -34.84
N PRO A 95 31.37 -19.42 -35.70
CA PRO A 95 31.11 -18.50 -36.81
C PRO A 95 30.05 -19.03 -37.79
N THR A 96 30.04 -20.35 -38.02
CA THR A 96 29.05 -21.01 -38.89
C THR A 96 27.65 -20.96 -38.28
N ILE A 97 27.53 -21.16 -36.96
CA ILE A 97 26.27 -21.05 -36.21
C ILE A 97 25.73 -19.62 -36.30
N VAL A 98 26.59 -18.62 -36.09
CA VAL A 98 26.22 -17.20 -36.19
C VAL A 98 25.80 -16.84 -37.62
N ALA A 99 26.50 -17.34 -38.64
CA ALA A 99 26.12 -17.12 -40.04
C ALA A 99 24.74 -17.73 -40.37
N ALA A 100 24.43 -18.91 -39.82
CA ALA A 100 23.11 -19.53 -39.97
C ALA A 100 22.01 -18.72 -39.28
N LEU A 101 22.29 -18.19 -38.08
CA LEU A 101 21.41 -17.28 -37.37
C LEU A 101 21.14 -15.99 -38.18
N LYS A 102 22.17 -15.36 -38.74
CA LYS A 102 22.03 -14.13 -39.55
C LYS A 102 21.23 -14.35 -40.82
N ARG A 103 21.30 -15.54 -41.43
CA ARG A 103 20.62 -15.86 -42.68
C ARG A 103 19.10 -15.99 -42.53
N HIS A 104 18.63 -16.71 -41.50
CA HIS A 104 17.21 -16.91 -41.23
C HIS A 104 16.90 -16.90 -39.72
N PRO A 105 16.84 -15.72 -39.07
CA PRO A 105 16.74 -15.61 -37.61
C PRO A 105 15.53 -16.34 -37.03
N ARG A 106 14.33 -16.15 -37.59
CA ARG A 106 13.09 -16.78 -37.10
C ARG A 106 13.12 -18.31 -37.25
N ALA A 107 13.57 -18.81 -38.40
CA ALA A 107 13.66 -20.25 -38.64
C ALA A 107 14.74 -20.90 -37.76
N TRP A 108 15.85 -20.21 -37.51
CA TRP A 108 16.89 -20.67 -36.60
C TRP A 108 16.37 -20.78 -35.16
N TYR A 109 15.63 -19.79 -34.66
CA TYR A 109 15.01 -19.84 -33.33
C TYR A 109 14.00 -20.99 -33.23
N ARG A 110 13.13 -21.18 -34.23
CA ARG A 110 12.19 -22.31 -34.29
C ARG A 110 12.88 -23.67 -34.25
N ASN A 111 13.87 -23.87 -35.11
CA ASN A 111 14.58 -25.15 -35.25
C ASN A 111 15.36 -25.52 -33.99
N ASN A 112 15.78 -24.53 -33.21
CA ASN A 112 16.47 -24.71 -31.92
C ASN A 112 15.52 -24.64 -30.71
N LYS A 113 14.19 -24.63 -30.92
CA LYS A 113 13.16 -24.58 -29.86
C LYS A 113 13.28 -23.34 -28.95
N LEU A 114 13.68 -22.21 -29.51
CA LEU A 114 13.79 -20.91 -28.84
C LEU A 114 12.59 -20.00 -29.17
N ASN A 115 12.37 -18.97 -28.34
CA ASN A 115 11.24 -18.06 -28.50
C ASN A 115 11.36 -17.17 -29.75
N GLU A 116 10.60 -17.51 -30.81
CA GLU A 116 10.62 -16.79 -32.10
C GLU A 116 10.26 -15.30 -31.98
N ASN A 117 9.53 -14.89 -30.95
CA ASN A 117 9.06 -13.51 -30.77
C ASN A 117 10.21 -12.52 -30.53
N LEU A 118 11.37 -13.00 -30.06
CA LEU A 118 12.56 -12.17 -29.79
C LEU A 118 13.24 -11.65 -31.08
N VAL A 119 13.01 -12.32 -32.21
CA VAL A 119 13.61 -11.97 -33.52
C VAL A 119 12.56 -11.60 -34.58
N ALA A 120 11.31 -11.40 -34.17
CA ALA A 120 10.20 -11.06 -35.06
C ALA A 120 10.31 -9.68 -35.74
N TRP A 121 11.24 -8.83 -35.29
CA TRP A 121 11.48 -7.49 -35.81
C TRP A 121 12.38 -7.46 -37.07
N ASN A 122 12.99 -8.58 -37.46
CA ASN A 122 14.02 -8.64 -38.51
C ASN A 122 13.49 -9.10 -39.89
N ASP A 123 12.19 -9.03 -40.12
CA ASP A 123 11.57 -9.44 -41.39
C ASP A 123 11.72 -8.34 -42.45
N ASN A 124 12.81 -8.35 -43.22
CA ASN A 124 12.86 -7.71 -44.53
C ASN A 124 12.33 -8.71 -45.58
N PRO A 125 11.27 -8.37 -46.35
CA PRO A 125 10.68 -9.30 -47.31
C PRO A 125 11.50 -9.27 -48.61
N ILE A 126 12.34 -10.28 -48.84
CA ILE A 126 12.90 -10.52 -50.18
C ILE A 126 12.56 -11.94 -50.66
N SER A 127 11.73 -11.93 -51.71
CA SER A 127 11.40 -12.94 -52.72
C SER A 127 10.83 -14.30 -52.29
N LYS A 128 9.49 -14.39 -52.32
CA LYS A 128 8.80 -15.55 -52.94
C LYS A 128 8.36 -15.17 -54.35
N PRO A 129 8.58 -16.00 -55.38
CA PRO A 129 8.00 -15.79 -56.70
C PRO A 129 6.49 -16.07 -56.66
N ALA A 130 5.69 -15.17 -57.24
CA ALA A 130 4.38 -15.48 -57.81
C ALA A 130 4.60 -16.36 -59.07
N GLU A 131 3.73 -17.23 -59.57
CA GLU A 131 2.26 -17.40 -59.63
C GLU A 131 2.02 -18.94 -59.66
N ALA A 132 0.83 -19.55 -59.58
CA ALA A 132 -0.52 -19.17 -59.94
C ALA A 132 -1.51 -20.11 -59.19
N ASP A 133 -2.69 -19.60 -58.84
CA ASP A 133 -3.92 -20.36 -59.07
C ASP A 133 -5.12 -19.40 -59.07
N HIS A 134 -5.65 -19.22 -60.28
CA HIS A 134 -6.96 -18.66 -60.54
C HIS A 134 -8.01 -19.73 -60.23
N GLN A 135 -9.02 -19.40 -59.41
CA GLN A 135 -10.44 -19.52 -59.76
C GLN A 135 -11.33 -19.13 -58.57
N ALA A 136 -11.93 -17.94 -58.70
CA ALA A 136 -13.18 -17.59 -58.03
C ALA A 136 -14.07 -16.96 -59.08
N GLU A 137 -15.05 -17.72 -59.57
CA GLU A 137 -16.20 -17.17 -60.29
C GLU A 137 -17.37 -17.03 -59.32
N ALA A 138 -17.73 -15.77 -59.07
CA ALA A 138 -19.00 -15.38 -58.49
C ALA A 138 -20.03 -15.23 -59.61
N ALA A 139 -21.22 -15.77 -59.43
CA ALA A 139 -22.41 -15.40 -60.18
C ALA A 139 -23.50 -14.97 -59.19
N VAL A 140 -23.78 -13.67 -59.18
CA VAL A 140 -24.96 -13.05 -58.55
C VAL A 140 -25.83 -12.53 -59.68
N ALA A 141 -27.06 -13.05 -59.82
CA ALA A 141 -28.20 -12.34 -60.36
C ALA A 141 -29.49 -13.17 -60.16
N GLY A 142 -30.50 -12.60 -59.51
CA GLY A 142 -31.80 -13.25 -59.36
C GLY A 142 -32.70 -12.64 -58.31
N THR A 143 -33.13 -11.39 -58.53
CA THR A 143 -34.26 -10.75 -57.84
C THR A 143 -35.57 -11.48 -58.14
N THR A 144 -36.36 -11.87 -57.13
CA THR A 144 -37.82 -11.57 -57.01
C THR A 144 -38.51 -12.24 -55.80
N ARG A 145 -39.20 -11.38 -55.03
CA ARG A 145 -40.56 -11.49 -54.44
C ARG A 145 -40.98 -12.60 -53.44
N MET A 146 -41.68 -12.07 -52.41
CA MET A 146 -42.86 -12.58 -51.68
C MET A 146 -42.67 -13.45 -50.41
N ASP A 147 -42.76 -12.75 -49.27
CA ASP A 147 -43.80 -12.79 -48.22
C ASP A 147 -44.34 -14.11 -47.61
N HIS A 148 -44.71 -13.96 -46.33
CA HIS A 148 -45.37 -14.85 -45.37
C HIS A 148 -44.45 -15.87 -44.68
N GLY A 149 -44.51 -16.11 -43.38
CA GLY A 149 -45.51 -15.89 -42.34
C GLY A 149 -45.21 -16.93 -41.26
N GLY A 150 -45.38 -16.59 -39.99
CA GLY A 150 -44.71 -17.28 -38.88
C GLY A 150 -45.14 -18.72 -38.58
N MET A 151 -44.39 -19.39 -37.69
CA MET A 151 -44.97 -20.13 -36.57
C MET A 151 -43.91 -20.53 -35.53
N ASN A 152 -44.27 -20.27 -34.27
CA ASN A 152 -43.64 -20.78 -33.05
C ASN A 152 -43.67 -22.30 -32.98
N LEU A 153 -42.66 -22.90 -32.34
CA LEU A 153 -42.85 -24.11 -31.54
C LEU A 153 -41.84 -24.15 -30.37
N SER A 154 -42.43 -24.21 -29.19
CA SER A 154 -41.81 -24.25 -27.87
C SER A 154 -41.58 -25.68 -27.38
N LYS A 155 -40.62 -25.82 -26.46
CA LYS A 155 -40.46 -26.86 -25.41
C LYS A 155 -39.82 -28.21 -25.77
N MET A 156 -38.66 -28.46 -25.15
CA MET A 156 -38.45 -29.67 -24.34
C MET A 156 -37.41 -29.41 -23.24
N GLY A 157 -37.74 -29.88 -22.02
CA GLY A 157 -36.92 -29.81 -20.81
C GLY A 157 -35.95 -31.01 -20.66
N PRO A 158 -35.32 -31.18 -19.49
CA PRO A 158 -33.90 -31.49 -19.38
C PRO A 158 -33.58 -32.97 -19.12
N GLU A 159 -32.39 -33.41 -19.52
CA GLU A 159 -31.75 -34.62 -18.99
C GLU A 159 -30.30 -34.37 -18.53
N PRO A 160 -29.82 -35.10 -17.50
CA PRO A 160 -28.55 -34.84 -16.82
C PRO A 160 -27.41 -35.65 -17.44
N GLY A 161 -26.30 -34.98 -17.77
CA GLY A 161 -25.12 -35.64 -18.31
C GLY A 161 -23.85 -34.85 -18.01
N VAL A 162 -23.03 -35.42 -17.13
CA VAL A 162 -21.72 -34.96 -16.70
C VAL A 162 -20.81 -34.61 -17.89
N ALA A 163 -20.30 -33.39 -17.95
CA ALA A 163 -19.06 -33.09 -18.67
C ALA A 163 -18.38 -31.83 -18.10
N ALA A 164 -17.24 -32.05 -17.44
CA ALA A 164 -16.30 -31.03 -17.05
C ALA A 164 -15.78 -30.26 -18.28
N LYS A 165 -16.37 -29.09 -18.55
CA LYS A 165 -15.84 -28.06 -19.45
C LYS A 165 -16.31 -26.69 -18.94
N SER A 166 -15.66 -26.15 -17.92
CA SER A 166 -15.95 -24.78 -17.44
C SER A 166 -14.71 -23.93 -17.14
N SER A 167 -13.48 -24.41 -17.39
CA SER A 167 -12.28 -23.61 -17.13
C SER A 167 -11.94 -22.59 -18.23
N HIS A 168 -12.36 -22.82 -19.49
CA HIS A 168 -12.03 -21.92 -20.61
C HIS A 168 -13.08 -20.84 -20.90
N THR A 169 -14.36 -21.07 -20.59
CA THR A 169 -15.44 -20.09 -20.80
C THR A 169 -15.47 -19.01 -19.72
N GLY A 170 -15.12 -19.33 -18.47
CA GLY A 170 -15.04 -18.34 -17.39
C GLY A 170 -13.90 -17.31 -17.60
N HIS A 171 -12.79 -17.74 -18.22
CA HIS A 171 -11.62 -16.87 -18.41
C HIS A 171 -11.85 -15.81 -19.49
N SER A 172 -12.53 -16.15 -20.58
CA SER A 172 -12.91 -15.16 -21.61
C SER A 172 -13.94 -14.17 -21.08
N ASP A 173 -14.95 -14.64 -20.35
CA ASP A 173 -16.02 -13.78 -19.86
C ASP A 173 -15.50 -12.78 -18.81
N HIS A 174 -14.64 -13.21 -17.88
CA HIS A 174 -14.06 -12.32 -16.88
C HIS A 174 -13.08 -11.28 -17.47
N MET A 175 -12.29 -11.69 -18.47
CA MET A 175 -11.43 -10.74 -19.21
C MET A 175 -12.29 -9.69 -19.92
N THR A 176 -13.42 -10.06 -20.53
CA THR A 176 -14.33 -9.09 -21.16
C THR A 176 -15.02 -8.16 -20.17
N MET A 177 -15.27 -8.61 -18.93
CA MET A 177 -15.77 -7.76 -17.84
C MET A 177 -14.73 -6.72 -17.41
N MET A 178 -13.49 -7.14 -17.15
CA MET A 178 -12.39 -6.23 -16.82
C MET A 178 -12.20 -5.17 -17.91
N ASP A 179 -12.24 -5.59 -19.18
CA ASP A 179 -12.11 -4.71 -20.33
C ASP A 179 -13.28 -3.69 -20.45
N ARG A 180 -14.48 -4.09 -20.02
CA ARG A 180 -15.66 -3.20 -19.93
C ARG A 180 -15.53 -2.21 -18.77
N ASP A 181 -15.07 -2.66 -17.61
CA ASP A 181 -14.87 -1.82 -16.43
C ASP A 181 -13.74 -0.81 -16.66
N GLU A 182 -12.67 -1.22 -17.33
CA GLU A 182 -11.61 -0.31 -17.77
C GLU A 182 -12.14 0.78 -18.71
N ARG A 183 -12.99 0.43 -19.68
CA ARG A 183 -13.62 1.42 -20.57
C ARG A 183 -14.52 2.38 -19.80
N ARG A 184 -15.26 1.88 -18.80
CA ARG A 184 -16.11 2.69 -17.93
C ARG A 184 -15.30 3.64 -17.05
N ALA A 185 -14.08 3.29 -16.64
CA ALA A 185 -13.29 4.15 -15.78
C ALA A 185 -12.49 5.24 -16.52
N ARG A 186 -12.43 5.23 -17.86
CA ARG A 186 -11.63 6.22 -18.63
C ARG A 186 -12.03 7.68 -18.39
N TRP A 187 -13.30 7.96 -18.06
CA TRP A 187 -13.74 9.32 -17.74
C TRP A 187 -12.96 9.91 -16.56
N ALA A 188 -12.53 9.08 -15.60
CA ALA A 188 -11.76 9.52 -14.44
C ALA A 188 -10.39 10.06 -14.86
N LEU A 189 -9.76 9.43 -15.86
CA LEU A 189 -8.49 9.90 -16.43
C LEU A 189 -8.67 11.23 -17.17
N TYR A 190 -9.77 11.42 -17.90
CA TYR A 190 -10.10 12.71 -18.51
C TYR A 190 -10.40 13.79 -17.47
N ALA A 191 -11.09 13.43 -16.39
CA ALA A 191 -11.35 14.32 -15.27
C ALA A 191 -10.03 14.79 -14.61
N ASN A 192 -9.04 13.90 -14.46
CA ASN A 192 -7.70 14.30 -14.00
C ASN A 192 -7.05 15.34 -14.92
N ILE A 193 -7.18 15.21 -16.23
CA ILE A 193 -6.66 16.21 -17.17
C ILE A 193 -7.33 17.57 -16.91
N GLY A 194 -8.66 17.58 -16.78
CA GLY A 194 -9.43 18.79 -16.46
C GLY A 194 -9.03 19.41 -15.12
N LEU A 195 -8.86 18.61 -14.07
CA LEU A 195 -8.42 19.05 -12.75
C LEU A 195 -6.99 19.60 -12.77
N GLY A 196 -6.09 19.01 -13.58
CA GLY A 196 -4.74 19.53 -13.79
C GLY A 196 -4.74 20.90 -14.46
N LEU A 197 -5.56 21.07 -15.51
CA LEU A 197 -5.71 22.37 -16.18
C LEU A 197 -6.38 23.42 -15.28
N TRP A 198 -7.36 23.02 -14.48
CA TRP A 198 -7.94 23.87 -13.43
C TRP A 198 -6.87 24.32 -12.45
N LEU A 199 -6.11 23.37 -11.87
CA LEU A 199 -5.05 23.70 -10.91
C LEU A 199 -4.01 24.63 -11.53
N ALA A 200 -3.61 24.40 -12.79
CA ALA A 200 -2.65 25.25 -13.48
C ALA A 200 -3.17 26.68 -13.70
N SER A 201 -4.46 26.86 -13.93
CA SER A 201 -5.07 28.19 -14.09
C SER A 201 -5.46 28.84 -12.76
N SER A 202 -5.59 28.06 -11.69
CA SER A 202 -6.11 28.52 -10.40
C SER A 202 -5.33 29.67 -9.74
N PRO A 203 -3.98 29.80 -9.88
CA PRO A 203 -3.27 30.96 -9.35
C PRO A 203 -3.67 32.29 -9.99
N LEU A 204 -4.21 32.27 -11.21
CA LEU A 204 -4.72 33.46 -11.91
C LEU A 204 -6.13 33.85 -11.44
N ILE A 205 -6.85 32.90 -10.81
CA ILE A 205 -8.23 33.05 -10.37
C ILE A 205 -8.27 33.46 -8.91
N TYR A 206 -7.44 32.83 -8.08
CA TYR A 206 -7.22 33.27 -6.71
C TYR A 206 -6.36 34.52 -6.74
N ASP A 207 -6.78 35.56 -6.02
CA ASP A 207 -6.05 36.82 -5.82
C ASP A 207 -4.80 36.57 -4.94
N SER A 208 -3.93 35.71 -5.43
CA SER A 208 -2.79 35.11 -4.74
C SER A 208 -1.55 35.99 -4.75
N VAL A 209 -1.62 37.11 -5.48
CA VAL A 209 -0.48 38.00 -5.71
C VAL A 209 -0.64 39.33 -4.98
N THR A 210 -1.83 39.67 -4.46
CA THR A 210 -2.04 40.92 -3.74
C THR A 210 -2.12 40.71 -2.23
N THR A 211 -1.29 41.44 -1.49
CA THR A 211 -1.16 41.40 -0.02
C THR A 211 -2.37 41.94 0.74
N GLU A 212 -3.37 42.47 0.03
CA GLU A 212 -4.59 43.06 0.59
C GLU A 212 -5.57 42.01 1.12
N SER A 213 -5.53 40.77 0.60
CA SER A 213 -6.43 39.68 1.01
C SER A 213 -5.93 38.86 2.21
N VAL A 214 -4.69 39.10 2.66
CA VAL A 214 -4.06 38.31 3.73
C VAL A 214 -4.38 38.90 5.10
N GLY A 215 -5.09 38.13 5.92
CA GLY A 215 -5.52 38.52 7.26
C GLY A 215 -4.35 38.83 8.21
N GLU A 216 -4.64 39.61 9.26
CA GLU A 216 -3.66 39.98 10.27
C GLU A 216 -3.05 38.76 10.98
N ALA A 217 -3.85 37.72 11.24
CA ALA A 217 -3.38 36.46 11.82
C ALA A 217 -2.28 35.79 10.99
N ALA A 218 -2.44 35.69 9.67
CA ALA A 218 -1.41 35.10 8.79
C ALA A 218 -0.12 35.94 8.76
N ARG A 219 -0.22 37.27 8.91
CA ARG A 219 0.95 38.15 9.06
C ARG A 219 1.63 37.94 10.41
N PHE A 220 0.86 37.81 11.49
CA PHE A 220 1.39 37.47 12.81
C PHE A 220 2.15 36.14 12.79
N VAL A 221 1.57 35.08 12.22
CA VAL A 221 2.24 33.78 12.07
C VAL A 221 3.56 33.91 11.30
N THR A 222 3.62 34.77 10.29
CA THR A 222 4.86 35.02 9.52
C THR A 222 5.98 35.53 10.42
N VAL A 223 5.67 36.49 11.29
CA VAL A 223 6.65 37.09 12.21
C VAL A 223 7.00 36.12 13.34
N ASP A 224 6.00 35.50 13.97
CA ASP A 224 6.18 34.56 15.09
C ASP A 224 7.05 33.36 14.71
N ARG A 225 6.87 32.83 13.49
CA ARG A 225 7.60 31.66 12.99
C ARG A 225 8.88 32.01 12.22
N GLY A 226 9.18 33.31 12.02
CA GLY A 226 10.34 33.74 11.22
C GLY A 226 10.30 33.29 9.77
N LEU A 227 9.11 33.24 9.16
CA LEU A 227 8.89 32.72 7.82
C LEU A 227 9.28 33.73 6.73
N PRO A 228 9.55 33.26 5.50
CA PRO A 228 9.68 34.14 4.34
C PRO A 228 8.43 35.03 4.15
N SER A 229 8.60 36.13 3.41
CA SER A 229 7.51 37.09 3.17
C SER A 229 6.27 36.40 2.59
N VAL A 230 5.11 36.95 2.94
CA VAL A 230 3.80 36.48 2.44
C VAL A 230 3.81 36.38 0.91
N GLU A 231 4.32 37.41 0.23
CA GLU A 231 4.43 37.47 -1.23
C GLU A 231 5.30 36.34 -1.79
N TRP A 232 6.45 36.07 -1.17
CA TRP A 232 7.32 35.02 -1.63
C TRP A 232 6.65 33.65 -1.49
N ARG A 233 6.01 33.38 -0.34
CA ARG A 233 5.32 32.10 -0.09
C ARG A 233 4.13 31.90 -1.02
N ALA A 234 3.32 32.94 -1.22
CA ALA A 234 2.18 32.89 -2.12
C ALA A 234 2.61 32.67 -3.58
N ASN A 235 3.68 33.34 -4.03
CA ASN A 235 4.25 33.12 -5.37
C ASN A 235 4.86 31.73 -5.52
N ALA A 236 5.62 31.25 -4.52
CA ALA A 236 6.22 29.92 -4.55
C ALA A 236 5.16 28.81 -4.65
N LEU A 237 4.08 28.92 -3.86
CA LEU A 237 2.96 27.99 -3.92
C LEU A 237 2.22 28.09 -5.25
N SER A 238 2.00 29.30 -5.77
CA SER A 238 1.37 29.52 -7.08
C SER A 238 2.15 28.88 -8.23
N ILE A 239 3.49 28.96 -8.20
CA ILE A 239 4.36 28.27 -9.16
C ILE A 239 4.23 26.75 -8.98
N SER A 240 4.20 26.28 -7.73
CA SER A 240 4.03 24.86 -7.43
C SER A 240 2.71 24.31 -7.98
N ASP A 241 1.61 25.05 -7.81
CA ASP A 241 0.29 24.69 -8.31
C ASP A 241 0.25 24.70 -9.84
N PHE A 242 0.86 25.71 -10.47
CA PHE A 242 1.00 25.79 -11.92
C PHE A 242 1.71 24.55 -12.50
N VAL A 243 2.90 24.25 -11.98
CA VAL A 243 3.72 23.12 -12.43
C VAL A 243 3.03 21.79 -12.14
N SER A 244 2.44 21.64 -10.95
CA SER A 244 1.72 20.42 -10.56
C SER A 244 0.49 20.20 -11.44
N GLY A 245 -0.25 21.26 -11.77
CA GLY A 245 -1.41 21.20 -12.66
C GLY A 245 -1.04 20.74 -14.08
N LEU A 246 0.03 21.30 -14.65
CA LEU A 246 0.56 20.84 -15.94
C LEU A 246 1.06 19.39 -15.89
N ALA A 247 1.72 18.99 -14.81
CA ALA A 247 2.18 17.62 -14.61
C ALA A 247 1.00 16.64 -14.52
N ILE A 248 -0.06 16.97 -13.76
CA ILE A 248 -1.30 16.18 -13.68
C ILE A 248 -1.95 16.06 -15.06
N ALA A 249 -2.04 17.16 -15.82
CA ALA A 249 -2.62 17.12 -17.16
C ALA A 249 -1.80 16.22 -18.10
N LEU A 250 -0.47 16.35 -18.10
CA LEU A 250 0.44 15.53 -18.90
C LEU A 250 0.34 14.05 -18.54
N PHE A 251 0.45 13.70 -17.26
CA PHE A 251 0.36 12.31 -16.81
C PHE A 251 -1.06 11.74 -16.96
N GLY A 252 -2.09 12.58 -16.86
CA GLY A 252 -3.47 12.22 -17.18
C GLY A 252 -3.63 11.80 -18.65
N VAL A 253 -3.03 12.56 -19.58
CA VAL A 253 -2.98 12.18 -21.01
C VAL A 253 -2.18 10.90 -21.20
N LEU A 254 -1.01 10.79 -20.57
CA LEU A 254 -0.17 9.58 -20.64
C LEU A 254 -0.87 8.33 -20.07
N SER A 255 -1.81 8.52 -19.14
CA SER A 255 -2.59 7.42 -18.57
C SER A 255 -3.57 6.78 -19.57
N LEU A 256 -3.86 7.44 -20.70
CA LEU A 256 -4.77 6.93 -21.73
C LEU A 256 -4.11 5.87 -22.64
N TRP A 257 -2.78 5.80 -22.68
CA TRP A 257 -2.07 4.81 -23.49
C TRP A 257 -1.72 3.55 -22.69
N PRO A 258 -1.98 2.33 -23.21
CA PRO A 258 -1.72 1.08 -22.49
C PRO A 258 -0.28 0.89 -22.01
N ARG A 259 0.71 1.39 -22.77
CA ARG A 259 2.13 1.27 -22.42
C ARG A 259 2.56 2.15 -21.25
N THR A 260 1.90 3.29 -21.07
CA THR A 260 2.27 4.30 -20.05
C THR A 260 1.27 4.40 -18.90
N LYS A 261 0.08 3.79 -19.05
CA LYS A 261 -1.03 3.78 -18.08
C LYS A 261 -0.57 3.59 -16.63
N THR A 262 0.10 2.46 -16.35
CA THR A 262 0.48 2.05 -15.00
C THR A 262 1.31 3.10 -14.28
N TRP A 263 2.43 3.54 -14.87
CA TRP A 263 3.33 4.48 -14.20
C TRP A 263 2.79 5.91 -14.21
N ALA A 264 2.03 6.30 -15.24
CA ALA A 264 1.45 7.63 -15.34
C ALA A 264 0.35 7.86 -14.29
N GLN A 265 -0.47 6.84 -13.98
CA GLN A 265 -1.44 6.91 -12.88
C GLN A 265 -0.75 7.09 -11.53
N TRP A 266 0.35 6.36 -11.28
CA TRP A 266 1.18 6.57 -10.10
C TRP A 266 1.79 7.97 -10.05
N ALA A 267 2.27 8.49 -11.17
CA ALA A 267 2.79 9.86 -11.24
C ALA A 267 1.71 10.89 -10.86
N VAL A 268 0.46 10.75 -11.35
CA VAL A 268 -0.66 11.61 -10.93
C VAL A 268 -0.91 11.50 -9.42
N ALA A 269 -0.92 10.27 -8.87
CA ALA A 269 -1.13 10.07 -7.44
C ALA A 269 -0.01 10.71 -6.59
N PHE A 270 1.25 10.60 -7.01
CA PHE A 270 2.38 11.25 -6.31
C PHE A 270 2.31 12.78 -6.39
N VAL A 271 1.89 13.35 -7.52
CA VAL A 271 1.63 14.80 -7.59
C VAL A 271 0.46 15.17 -6.66
N GLY A 272 -0.59 14.35 -6.59
CA GLY A 272 -1.68 14.55 -5.62
C GLY A 272 -1.20 14.55 -4.16
N ILE A 273 -0.28 13.65 -3.79
CA ILE A 273 0.35 13.64 -2.46
C ILE A 273 1.16 14.91 -2.25
N TRP A 274 1.91 15.36 -3.26
CA TRP A 274 2.64 16.62 -3.20
C TRP A 274 1.71 17.82 -2.93
N LEU A 275 0.51 17.85 -3.51
CA LEU A 275 -0.47 18.92 -3.24
C LEU A 275 -0.93 18.99 -1.79
N PHE A 276 -0.88 17.88 -1.03
CA PHE A 276 -1.15 17.94 0.40
C PHE A 276 -0.03 18.60 1.19
N PHE A 277 1.22 18.38 0.79
CA PHE A 277 2.39 18.88 1.50
C PHE A 277 2.82 20.28 1.05
N ALA A 278 2.67 20.63 -0.23
CA ALA A 278 3.08 21.93 -0.77
C ALA A 278 2.56 23.13 0.04
N PRO A 279 1.26 23.26 0.35
CA PRO A 279 0.78 24.40 1.12
C PRO A 279 1.22 24.35 2.60
N LEU A 280 1.64 23.20 3.13
CA LEU A 280 2.21 23.11 4.48
C LEU A 280 3.68 23.51 4.50
N ILE A 281 4.46 23.03 3.52
CA ILE A 281 5.90 23.36 3.35
C ILE A 281 6.08 24.85 3.07
N PHE A 282 5.27 25.40 2.17
CA PHE A 282 5.30 26.84 1.86
C PHE A 282 4.52 27.69 2.86
N TRP A 283 3.91 27.09 3.90
CA TRP A 283 3.09 27.79 4.88
C TRP A 283 2.05 28.69 4.21
N SER A 284 1.07 28.12 3.51
CA SER A 284 0.17 28.87 2.63
C SER A 284 -0.52 30.03 3.35
N PRO A 285 -0.35 31.29 2.87
CA PRO A 285 -1.05 32.43 3.43
C PRO A 285 -2.53 32.49 3.02
N SER A 286 -2.95 31.69 2.04
CA SER A 286 -4.29 31.72 1.47
C SER A 286 -5.08 30.46 1.83
N ALA A 287 -6.19 30.65 2.54
CA ALA A 287 -7.14 29.58 2.84
C ALA A 287 -7.73 28.95 1.57
N ALA A 288 -7.93 29.75 0.52
CA ALA A 288 -8.48 29.26 -0.75
C ALA A 288 -7.48 28.30 -1.44
N GLN A 289 -6.21 28.69 -1.53
CA GLN A 289 -5.17 27.84 -2.11
C GLN A 289 -4.96 26.55 -1.32
N TYR A 290 -4.90 26.64 0.01
CA TYR A 290 -4.78 25.46 0.86
C TYR A 290 -5.92 24.46 0.64
N ASN A 291 -7.17 24.94 0.63
CA ASN A 291 -8.33 24.07 0.42
C ASN A 291 -8.41 23.53 -1.01
N ASN A 292 -8.07 24.34 -2.01
CA ASN A 292 -8.00 23.92 -3.40
C ASN A 292 -7.03 22.76 -3.57
N ASN A 293 -5.82 22.87 -3.01
CA ASN A 293 -4.81 21.82 -3.12
C ASN A 293 -5.21 20.54 -2.39
N LEU A 294 -5.86 20.65 -1.22
CA LEU A 294 -6.40 19.49 -0.51
C LEU A 294 -7.49 18.77 -1.33
N LEU A 295 -8.43 19.52 -1.91
CA LEU A 295 -9.54 18.96 -2.69
C LEU A 295 -9.05 18.36 -4.01
N ILE A 296 -8.23 19.10 -4.75
CA ILE A 296 -7.66 18.63 -6.03
C ILE A 296 -6.74 17.45 -5.79
N GLY A 297 -5.85 17.50 -4.79
CA GLY A 297 -4.98 16.38 -4.41
C GLY A 297 -5.77 15.11 -4.10
N SER A 298 -6.85 15.23 -3.33
CA SER A 298 -7.73 14.10 -3.00
C SER A 298 -8.44 13.55 -4.24
N ALA A 299 -9.00 14.44 -5.06
CA ALA A 299 -9.71 14.08 -6.27
C ALA A 299 -8.79 13.38 -7.29
N VAL A 300 -7.59 13.90 -7.53
CA VAL A 300 -6.68 13.32 -8.53
C VAL A 300 -6.12 11.98 -8.09
N ILE A 301 -5.87 11.76 -6.79
CA ILE A 301 -5.52 10.43 -6.26
C ILE A 301 -6.71 9.48 -6.47
N ALA A 302 -7.91 9.88 -6.07
CA ALA A 302 -9.10 9.03 -6.22
C ALA A 302 -9.36 8.66 -7.69
N LEU A 303 -9.31 9.62 -8.60
CA LEU A 303 -9.58 9.42 -10.01
C LEU A 303 -8.43 8.75 -10.78
N SER A 304 -7.20 8.75 -10.25
CA SER A 304 -6.06 8.06 -10.88
C SER A 304 -5.94 6.60 -10.45
N VAL A 305 -6.11 6.28 -9.16
CA VAL A 305 -5.80 4.94 -8.62
C VAL A 305 -6.95 4.25 -7.88
N LEU A 306 -7.98 4.96 -7.40
CA LEU A 306 -9.14 4.33 -6.73
C LEU A 306 -10.21 3.92 -7.74
N VAL A 307 -10.63 4.84 -8.62
CA VAL A 307 -11.72 4.61 -9.59
C VAL A 307 -11.35 3.62 -10.70
N PRO A 308 -10.18 3.73 -11.36
CA PRO A 308 -9.82 2.84 -12.49
C PRO A 308 -9.32 1.46 -12.09
N MET A 309 -9.39 1.09 -10.81
CA MET A 309 -8.66 -0.01 -10.17
C MET A 309 -7.13 0.16 -10.21
N MET A 310 -6.46 -0.48 -9.24
CA MET A 310 -5.02 -0.30 -9.03
C MET A 310 -4.17 -0.94 -10.13
N PRO A 311 -3.23 -0.18 -10.71
CA PRO A 311 -2.30 -0.74 -11.67
C PRO A 311 -1.22 -1.58 -10.99
N GLY A 312 -0.88 -2.74 -11.57
CA GLY A 312 0.23 -3.60 -11.12
C GLY A 312 -0.15 -4.84 -10.30
N MET A 313 -1.44 -5.12 -10.09
CA MET A 313 -1.89 -6.34 -9.44
C MET A 313 -1.63 -7.59 -10.29
N SER A 314 -1.37 -8.72 -9.64
CA SER A 314 -1.18 -10.00 -10.35
C SER A 314 -2.50 -10.49 -10.94
N MET A 315 -2.45 -10.97 -12.20
CA MET A 315 -3.63 -11.54 -12.86
C MET A 315 -4.19 -12.74 -12.10
N ALA A 316 -3.31 -13.57 -11.50
CA ALA A 316 -3.73 -14.69 -10.66
C ALA A 316 -4.54 -14.21 -9.45
N GLY A 317 -4.06 -13.16 -8.75
CA GLY A 317 -4.77 -12.58 -7.62
C GLY A 317 -6.13 -12.00 -8.00
N MET A 318 -6.21 -11.27 -9.12
CA MET A 318 -7.47 -10.68 -9.59
C MET A 318 -8.50 -11.70 -10.08
N MET A 319 -8.05 -12.87 -10.55
CA MET A 319 -8.92 -13.94 -11.05
C MET A 319 -9.41 -14.89 -9.94
N ASP A 320 -8.83 -14.80 -8.74
CA ASP A 320 -9.26 -15.60 -7.60
C ASP A 320 -10.45 -14.91 -6.91
N PRO A 321 -11.64 -15.52 -6.82
CA PRO A 321 -12.80 -14.94 -6.14
C PRO A 321 -12.71 -14.99 -4.61
N LYS A 322 -11.76 -15.75 -4.05
CA LYS A 322 -11.68 -15.98 -2.58
C LYS A 322 -11.31 -14.70 -1.85
N ASN A 323 -12.09 -14.38 -0.82
CA ASN A 323 -11.96 -13.15 -0.04
C ASN A 323 -11.87 -13.39 1.47
N ILE A 324 -12.16 -14.61 1.94
CA ILE A 324 -11.90 -15.05 3.32
C ILE A 324 -10.55 -15.77 3.37
N PRO A 325 -9.61 -15.34 4.24
CA PRO A 325 -8.33 -16.01 4.38
C PRO A 325 -8.48 -17.49 4.84
N PRO A 326 -7.59 -18.40 4.40
CA PRO A 326 -7.59 -19.78 4.87
C PRO A 326 -7.62 -19.90 6.41
N GLY A 327 -8.65 -20.57 6.94
CA GLY A 327 -8.84 -20.77 8.39
C GLY A 327 -9.47 -19.59 9.14
N TRP A 328 -9.87 -18.53 8.43
CA TRP A 328 -10.68 -17.46 8.98
C TRP A 328 -12.17 -17.74 8.79
N THR A 329 -13.01 -17.15 9.64
CA THR A 329 -14.48 -17.26 9.56
C THR A 329 -15.14 -16.14 8.77
N TYR A 330 -14.45 -15.00 8.58
CA TYR A 330 -14.93 -13.84 7.84
C TYR A 330 -13.78 -13.15 7.09
N SER A 331 -14.13 -12.22 6.20
CA SER A 331 -13.16 -11.37 5.52
C SER A 331 -12.87 -10.13 6.37
N PRO A 332 -11.62 -9.86 6.76
CA PRO A 332 -11.28 -8.67 7.56
C PRO A 332 -11.29 -7.36 6.74
N SER A 333 -11.41 -7.45 5.42
CA SER A 333 -11.34 -6.30 4.51
C SER A 333 -12.72 -5.88 3.98
N THR A 334 -13.82 -6.27 4.64
CA THR A 334 -15.17 -5.88 4.22
C THR A 334 -15.38 -4.38 4.33
N ASP A 335 -16.29 -3.83 3.53
CA ASP A 335 -16.66 -2.42 3.63
C ASP A 335 -17.23 -2.08 5.02
N ALA A 336 -17.90 -3.03 5.67
CA ALA A 336 -18.46 -2.84 7.00
C ALA A 336 -17.38 -2.70 8.09
N GLN A 337 -16.25 -3.40 7.96
CA GLN A 337 -15.09 -3.24 8.84
C GLN A 337 -14.37 -1.90 8.60
N ARG A 338 -14.38 -1.41 7.36
CA ARG A 338 -13.62 -0.21 6.95
C ARG A 338 -14.37 1.10 7.13
N LEU A 339 -15.70 1.10 7.01
CA LEU A 339 -16.50 2.31 7.13
C LEU A 339 -16.38 3.00 8.51
N PRO A 340 -16.33 2.28 9.65
CA PRO A 340 -16.02 2.89 10.94
C PRO A 340 -14.68 3.63 10.95
N ILE A 341 -13.65 3.08 10.30
CA ILE A 341 -12.35 3.73 10.17
C ILE A 341 -12.48 5.01 9.35
N VAL A 342 -13.17 4.97 8.20
CA VAL A 342 -13.43 6.16 7.36
C VAL A 342 -14.19 7.23 8.14
N ALA A 343 -15.20 6.84 8.93
CA ALA A 343 -16.00 7.78 9.71
C ALA A 343 -15.17 8.46 10.81
N MET A 344 -14.34 7.70 11.53
CA MET A 344 -13.42 8.26 12.53
C MET A 344 -12.36 9.15 11.86
N ALA A 345 -11.82 8.74 10.72
CA ALA A 345 -10.82 9.51 9.98
C ALA A 345 -11.41 10.82 9.42
N LEU A 346 -12.70 10.84 9.07
CA LEU A 346 -13.39 12.07 8.72
C LEU A 346 -13.51 13.03 9.91
N ILE A 347 -13.78 12.53 11.12
CA ILE A 347 -13.76 13.34 12.35
C ILE A 347 -12.35 13.90 12.59
N GLY A 348 -11.33 13.05 12.46
CA GLY A 348 -9.93 13.46 12.53
C GLY A 348 -9.58 14.54 11.50
N LEU A 349 -9.98 14.36 10.24
CA LEU A 349 -9.77 15.32 9.16
C LEU A 349 -10.40 16.68 9.48
N LEU A 350 -11.66 16.70 9.91
CA LEU A 350 -12.36 17.94 10.21
C LEU A 350 -11.73 18.68 11.39
N THR A 351 -11.38 17.96 12.45
CA THR A 351 -10.73 18.54 13.64
C THR A 351 -9.33 19.05 13.30
N SER A 352 -8.46 18.23 12.68
CA SER A 352 -7.13 18.63 12.24
C SER A 352 -7.14 19.79 11.24
N ARG A 353 -8.14 19.87 10.35
CA ARG A 353 -8.27 20.99 9.42
C ARG A 353 -8.55 22.31 10.15
N ILE A 354 -9.39 22.28 11.20
CA ILE A 354 -9.64 23.47 12.04
C ILE A 354 -8.34 23.90 12.72
N LEU A 355 -7.58 22.96 13.30
CA LEU A 355 -6.29 23.26 13.92
C LEU A 355 -5.31 23.85 12.90
N THR A 356 -5.21 23.25 11.71
CA THR A 356 -4.33 23.74 10.63
C THR A 356 -4.70 25.15 10.20
N ALA A 357 -6.00 25.43 10.04
CA ALA A 357 -6.48 26.75 9.64
C ALA A 357 -6.04 27.83 10.64
N TYR A 358 -6.08 27.54 11.94
CA TYR A 358 -5.58 28.47 12.95
C TYR A 358 -4.06 28.63 12.87
N GLN A 359 -3.32 27.54 12.74
CA GLN A 359 -1.85 27.57 12.65
C GLN A 359 -1.31 28.29 11.41
N LEU A 360 -2.05 28.27 10.30
CA LEU A 360 -1.75 29.04 9.10
C LEU A 360 -2.27 30.49 9.16
N GLY A 361 -3.00 30.86 10.21
CA GLY A 361 -3.61 32.19 10.37
C GLY A 361 -4.80 32.44 9.44
N HIS A 362 -5.52 31.40 9.03
CA HIS A 362 -6.74 31.48 8.21
C HIS A 362 -7.99 31.74 9.04
N ILE A 363 -7.95 31.47 10.35
CA ILE A 363 -8.99 31.78 11.32
C ILE A 363 -8.35 32.39 12.58
N ASP A 364 -9.06 33.30 13.23
CA ASP A 364 -8.52 34.05 14.38
C ASP A 364 -8.70 33.34 15.72
N THR A 365 -9.63 32.38 15.79
CA THR A 365 -9.94 31.64 17.02
C THR A 365 -10.29 30.18 16.72
N VAL A 366 -10.08 29.31 17.70
CA VAL A 366 -10.46 27.90 17.66
C VAL A 366 -11.58 27.62 18.65
N TRP A 367 -12.48 26.70 18.28
CA TRP A 367 -13.51 26.23 19.19
C TRP A 367 -12.90 25.41 20.34
N GLU A 368 -13.01 25.92 21.56
CA GLU A 368 -12.58 25.27 22.80
C GLU A 368 -13.59 25.56 23.93
N PRO A 369 -14.51 24.63 24.23
CA PRO A 369 -15.58 24.87 25.19
C PRO A 369 -15.21 24.54 26.65
N PHE A 370 -14.14 23.78 26.91
CA PHE A 370 -13.89 23.21 28.23
C PHE A 370 -12.61 23.72 28.89
N PHE A 371 -11.59 24.06 28.09
CA PHE A 371 -10.25 24.32 28.61
C PHE A 371 -9.79 25.75 28.35
N ALA A 372 -9.48 26.48 29.43
CA ALA A 372 -8.86 27.80 29.33
C ALA A 372 -7.36 27.68 29.00
N GLY A 373 -6.81 28.67 28.30
CA GLY A 373 -5.37 28.79 28.08
C GLY A 373 -4.68 29.46 29.26
N SER A 374 -3.50 30.03 29.01
CA SER A 374 -2.75 30.77 30.02
C SER A 374 -3.50 32.02 30.47
N LEU A 375 -3.49 32.31 31.78
CA LEU A 375 -4.05 33.59 32.29
C LEU A 375 -3.24 34.81 31.84
N ALA A 376 -2.03 34.60 31.32
CA ALA A 376 -1.14 35.66 30.86
C ALA A 376 -1.46 36.16 29.45
N ASP A 377 -2.29 35.44 28.70
CA ASP A 377 -2.66 35.81 27.34
C ASP A 377 -4.15 35.50 27.05
N PRO A 378 -4.72 35.97 25.93
CA PRO A 378 -6.14 35.77 25.65
C PRO A 378 -6.46 34.41 25.00
N ARG A 379 -5.49 33.48 24.86
CA ARG A 379 -5.69 32.23 24.13
C ARG A 379 -6.51 31.23 24.93
N ASN A 380 -7.30 30.42 24.24
CA ASN A 380 -7.93 29.25 24.86
C ASN A 380 -6.98 28.04 24.92
N GLY A 381 -7.39 26.95 25.58
CA GLY A 381 -6.54 25.78 25.78
C GLY A 381 -6.06 25.13 24.48
N THR A 382 -6.93 25.04 23.47
CA THR A 382 -6.54 24.49 22.16
C THR A 382 -5.54 25.39 21.45
N GLU A 383 -5.77 26.69 21.42
CA GLU A 383 -4.88 27.68 20.81
C GLU A 383 -3.49 27.66 21.46
N GLU A 384 -3.43 27.56 22.78
CA GLU A 384 -2.18 27.45 23.55
C GLU A 384 -1.40 26.19 23.16
N ILE A 385 -2.08 25.06 22.99
CA ILE A 385 -1.43 23.80 22.64
C ILE A 385 -0.83 23.82 21.23
N ILE A 386 -1.62 24.23 20.23
CA ILE A 386 -1.20 24.22 18.82
C ILE A 386 -0.25 25.38 18.46
N THR A 387 0.04 26.26 19.42
CA THR A 387 1.06 27.31 19.31
C THR A 387 2.14 27.22 20.38
N SER A 388 2.19 26.11 21.12
CA SER A 388 3.24 25.80 22.10
C SER A 388 4.59 25.54 21.43
N ASP A 389 5.68 25.60 22.20
CA ASP A 389 7.03 25.27 21.72
C ASP A 389 7.12 23.85 21.14
N MET A 390 6.36 22.90 21.70
CA MET A 390 6.28 21.53 21.19
C MET A 390 5.65 21.47 19.79
N SER A 391 4.60 22.25 19.56
CA SER A 391 3.98 22.38 18.23
C SER A 391 4.88 23.16 17.26
N LYS A 392 5.57 24.20 17.77
CA LYS A 392 6.50 25.03 16.99
C LYS A 392 7.79 24.29 16.59
N ALA A 393 8.13 23.20 17.26
CA ALA A 393 9.30 22.37 16.93
C ALA A 393 9.18 21.69 15.55
N TRP A 394 7.97 21.56 15.00
CA TRP A 394 7.76 20.98 13.67
C TRP A 394 7.97 22.03 12.56
N PRO A 395 8.60 21.64 11.43
CA PRO A 395 8.84 22.55 10.30
C PRO A 395 7.56 22.93 9.53
N ILE A 396 6.49 22.17 9.73
CA ILE A 396 5.15 22.37 9.17
C ILE A 396 4.12 22.40 10.30
N PRO A 397 2.91 22.96 10.09
CA PRO A 397 1.83 22.87 11.07
C PRO A 397 1.53 21.41 11.43
N ASP A 398 1.57 21.06 12.72
CA ASP A 398 1.30 19.69 13.19
C ASP A 398 -0.17 19.28 12.94
N GLY A 399 -1.12 20.20 13.07
CA GLY A 399 -2.50 20.02 12.62
C GLY A 399 -2.58 19.72 11.12
N GLY A 400 -1.69 20.34 10.34
CA GLY A 400 -1.56 20.11 8.90
C GLY A 400 -1.09 18.69 8.59
N LEU A 401 -0.08 18.21 9.32
CA LEU A 401 0.38 16.82 9.22
C LEU A 401 -0.73 15.82 9.60
N GLY A 402 -1.52 16.15 10.63
CA GLY A 402 -2.73 15.39 10.98
C GLY A 402 -3.74 15.35 9.82
N THR A 403 -4.02 16.50 9.20
CA THR A 403 -4.91 16.60 8.04
C THR A 403 -4.46 15.70 6.89
N VAL A 404 -3.16 15.70 6.55
CA VAL A 404 -2.60 14.82 5.52
C VAL A 404 -2.80 13.35 5.88
N SER A 405 -2.52 12.99 7.13
CA SER A 405 -2.63 11.62 7.62
C SER A 405 -4.07 11.11 7.50
N TYR A 406 -5.05 11.88 7.98
CA TYR A 406 -6.46 11.50 7.91
C TYR A 406 -7.01 11.43 6.47
N VAL A 407 -6.60 12.32 5.56
CA VAL A 407 -6.98 12.20 4.14
C VAL A 407 -6.42 10.91 3.53
N LEU A 408 -5.14 10.61 3.78
CA LEU A 408 -4.52 9.39 3.26
C LEU A 408 -5.15 8.13 3.87
N GLU A 409 -5.50 8.14 5.16
CA GLU A 409 -6.25 7.08 5.81
C GLU A 409 -7.62 6.86 5.16
N ILE A 410 -8.39 7.93 4.89
CA ILE A 410 -9.68 7.84 4.20
C ILE A 410 -9.50 7.24 2.81
N LEU A 411 -8.55 7.75 2.03
CA LEU A 411 -8.29 7.27 0.67
C LEU A 411 -7.91 5.78 0.68
N MET A 412 -7.01 5.35 1.58
CA MET A 412 -6.60 3.95 1.70
C MET A 412 -7.69 3.05 2.28
N ALA A 413 -8.52 3.52 3.20
CA ALA A 413 -9.62 2.75 3.77
C ALA A 413 -10.71 2.46 2.71
N VAL A 414 -11.03 3.45 1.87
CA VAL A 414 -11.99 3.28 0.75
C VAL A 414 -11.38 2.47 -0.41
N MET A 415 -10.05 2.44 -0.52
CA MET A 415 -9.36 1.74 -1.60
C MET A 415 -9.47 0.22 -1.50
N GLY A 416 -9.78 -0.43 -2.63
CA GLY A 416 -9.74 -1.89 -2.77
C GLY A 416 -11.01 -2.60 -2.29
N THR A 417 -11.03 -3.90 -2.58
CA THR A 417 -12.15 -4.82 -2.35
C THR A 417 -11.85 -5.77 -1.17
N ARG A 418 -12.74 -6.72 -0.90
CA ARG A 418 -12.68 -7.67 0.24
C ARG A 418 -11.46 -8.60 0.24
N ASP A 419 -10.75 -8.67 -0.86
CA ASP A 419 -9.56 -9.47 -1.09
C ASP A 419 -8.25 -8.65 -1.01
N ARG A 420 -8.32 -7.35 -0.65
CA ARG A 420 -7.15 -6.45 -0.61
C ARG A 420 -6.03 -6.91 0.33
N TRP A 421 -6.36 -7.67 1.39
CA TRP A 421 -5.38 -8.32 2.27
C TRP A 421 -4.40 -9.23 1.52
N ARG A 422 -4.79 -9.78 0.36
CA ARG A 422 -3.91 -10.59 -0.51
C ARG A 422 -3.58 -9.94 -1.85
N THR A 423 -4.45 -9.08 -2.41
CA THR A 423 -4.21 -8.44 -3.71
C THR A 423 -3.37 -7.17 -3.62
N MET A 424 -3.39 -6.47 -2.48
CA MET A 424 -2.53 -5.31 -2.20
C MET A 424 -1.89 -5.33 -0.80
N PRO A 425 -1.00 -6.31 -0.49
CA PRO A 425 -0.35 -6.38 0.82
C PRO A 425 0.43 -5.11 1.19
N TRP A 426 1.06 -4.47 0.21
CA TRP A 426 1.78 -3.21 0.42
C TRP A 426 0.86 -2.09 0.93
N MET A 427 -0.35 -1.97 0.37
CA MET A 427 -1.30 -0.93 0.75
C MET A 427 -1.79 -1.16 2.18
N VAL A 428 -2.17 -2.40 2.50
CA VAL A 428 -2.56 -2.78 3.87
C VAL A 428 -1.43 -2.50 4.87
N THR A 429 -0.18 -2.70 4.46
CA THR A 429 0.99 -2.38 5.29
C THR A 429 1.09 -0.89 5.57
N PHE A 430 1.04 -0.04 4.55
CA PHE A 430 1.09 1.42 4.76
C PHE A 430 -0.13 1.94 5.53
N PHE A 431 -1.30 1.40 5.27
CA PHE A 431 -2.51 1.70 6.03
C PHE A 431 -2.33 1.35 7.52
N GLY A 432 -1.82 0.15 7.81
CA GLY A 432 -1.48 -0.26 9.18
C GLY A 432 -0.41 0.63 9.82
N ILE A 433 0.60 1.06 9.06
CA ILE A 433 1.66 1.98 9.54
C ILE A 433 1.10 3.37 9.85
N LEU A 434 0.16 3.88 9.05
CA LEU A 434 -0.49 5.14 9.33
C LEU A 434 -1.35 5.01 10.58
N VAL A 435 -2.27 4.05 10.63
CA VAL A 435 -3.25 3.96 11.72
C VAL A 435 -2.61 3.58 13.06
N ILE A 436 -1.72 2.57 13.08
CA ILE A 436 -1.22 1.98 14.34
C ILE A 436 -0.10 2.84 14.96
N PRO A 437 1.09 3.00 14.34
CA PRO A 437 2.13 3.90 14.82
C PRO A 437 1.68 5.35 15.05
N LEU A 438 1.00 6.00 14.10
CA LEU A 438 0.59 7.40 14.31
C LEU A 438 -0.46 7.50 15.42
N GLY A 439 -1.35 6.52 15.53
CA GLY A 439 -2.26 6.39 16.67
C GLY A 439 -1.54 6.34 18.01
N VAL A 440 -0.45 5.57 18.11
CA VAL A 440 0.38 5.54 19.34
C VAL A 440 1.11 6.86 19.56
N VAL A 441 1.61 7.51 18.50
CA VAL A 441 2.24 8.84 18.60
C VAL A 441 1.24 9.90 19.07
N SER A 442 -0.04 9.79 18.70
CA SER A 442 -1.08 10.70 19.20
C SER A 442 -1.21 10.67 20.73
N ILE A 443 -0.97 9.50 21.35
CA ILE A 443 -1.00 9.33 22.81
C ILE A 443 0.12 10.13 23.48
N TYR A 444 1.30 10.23 22.86
CA TYR A 444 2.37 11.08 23.36
C TYR A 444 1.90 12.54 23.45
N PHE A 445 1.20 13.05 22.43
CA PHE A 445 0.67 14.41 22.45
C PHE A 445 -0.43 14.61 23.50
N ILE A 446 -1.28 13.60 23.74
CA ILE A 446 -2.27 13.67 24.81
C ILE A 446 -1.60 13.72 26.19
N ILE A 447 -0.57 12.89 26.40
CA ILE A 447 0.18 12.85 27.66
C ILE A 447 0.91 14.18 27.92
N SER A 448 1.50 14.78 26.89
CA SER A 448 2.32 15.98 27.05
C SER A 448 1.51 17.25 27.29
N GLN A 449 0.25 17.33 26.84
CA GLN A 449 -0.61 18.52 27.00
C GLN A 449 -0.68 19.02 28.46
N PRO A 450 -1.22 18.26 29.44
CA PRO A 450 -1.33 18.75 30.81
C PRO A 450 -0.01 18.73 31.60
N ILE A 451 0.97 17.93 31.17
CA ILE A 451 2.25 17.78 31.88
C ILE A 451 3.21 18.91 31.53
N VAL A 452 3.33 19.23 30.24
CA VAL A 452 4.32 20.19 29.71
C VAL A 452 3.69 21.58 29.53
N ILE A 453 2.47 21.65 28.99
CA ILE A 453 1.82 22.93 28.63
C ILE A 453 0.90 23.40 29.77
N GLY A 454 0.30 22.46 30.51
CA GLY A 454 -0.57 22.77 31.65
C GLY A 454 -2.03 23.05 31.28
N THR A 455 -2.44 22.75 30.05
CA THR A 455 -3.84 22.82 29.58
C THR A 455 -4.16 21.64 28.67
N TRP A 456 -5.38 21.59 28.14
CA TRP A 456 -5.88 20.53 27.27
C TRP A 456 -6.55 21.12 26.03
N SER A 457 -6.61 20.31 24.98
CA SER A 457 -7.32 20.65 23.75
C SER A 457 -8.46 19.66 23.54
N THR A 458 -9.69 20.15 23.56
CA THR A 458 -10.89 19.35 23.29
C THR A 458 -10.82 18.72 21.91
N LEU A 459 -10.40 19.48 20.90
CA LEU A 459 -10.28 18.98 19.52
C LEU A 459 -9.17 17.94 19.37
N ALA A 460 -8.02 18.14 20.03
CA ALA A 460 -6.94 17.15 19.99
C ALA A 460 -7.33 15.84 20.70
N LEU A 461 -8.06 15.92 21.82
CA LEU A 461 -8.60 14.73 22.52
C LEU A 461 -9.58 13.96 21.64
N ILE A 462 -10.48 14.66 20.94
CA ILE A 462 -11.42 14.03 19.98
C ILE A 462 -10.65 13.34 18.86
N ALA A 463 -9.65 14.01 18.27
CA ALA A 463 -8.83 13.45 17.20
C ALA A 463 -8.05 12.20 17.66
N ALA A 464 -7.40 12.27 18.82
CA ALA A 464 -6.65 11.15 19.39
C ALA A 464 -7.56 9.97 19.73
N LEU A 465 -8.75 10.22 20.28
CA LEU A 465 -9.73 9.17 20.55
C LEU A 465 -10.22 8.52 19.25
N ALA A 466 -10.54 9.31 18.22
CA ALA A 466 -10.94 8.80 16.92
C ALA A 466 -9.85 7.88 16.34
N MET A 467 -8.58 8.31 16.35
CA MET A 467 -7.44 7.52 15.88
C MET A 467 -7.25 6.23 16.68
N LEU A 468 -7.37 6.30 18.01
CA LEU A 468 -7.26 5.13 18.87
C LEU A 468 -8.38 4.09 18.61
N ILE A 469 -9.61 4.54 18.32
CA ILE A 469 -10.74 3.68 17.96
C ILE A 469 -10.54 3.01 16.60
N MET A 470 -9.79 3.61 15.67
CA MET A 470 -9.51 2.99 14.36
C MET A 470 -8.59 1.77 14.48
N ILE A 471 -7.66 1.75 15.44
CA ILE A 471 -6.62 0.72 15.55
C ILE A 471 -7.22 -0.70 15.63
N PRO A 472 -8.21 -1.00 16.51
CA PRO A 472 -8.83 -2.32 16.56
C PRO A 472 -9.38 -2.82 15.22
N PHE A 473 -10.02 -1.94 14.43
CA PHE A 473 -10.58 -2.31 13.12
C PHE A 473 -9.49 -2.60 12.08
N ALA A 474 -8.34 -1.93 12.17
CA ALA A 474 -7.25 -2.12 11.21
C ALA A 474 -6.42 -3.39 11.48
N LEU A 475 -6.39 -3.88 12.72
CA LEU A 475 -5.50 -4.97 13.13
C LEU A 475 -5.78 -6.29 12.44
N ASP A 476 -7.06 -6.67 12.33
CA ASP A 476 -7.44 -7.96 11.73
C ASP A 476 -6.92 -8.07 10.28
N GLU A 477 -7.05 -6.99 9.52
CA GLU A 477 -6.58 -6.94 8.15
C GLU A 477 -5.04 -7.04 8.04
N VAL A 478 -4.32 -6.35 8.93
CA VAL A 478 -2.85 -6.42 8.99
C VAL A 478 -2.38 -7.84 9.34
N ILE A 479 -3.06 -8.53 10.27
CA ILE A 479 -2.75 -9.91 10.63
C ILE A 479 -3.03 -10.87 9.47
N ALA A 480 -4.17 -10.73 8.78
CA ALA A 480 -4.50 -11.57 7.62
C ALA A 480 -3.49 -11.40 6.49
N MET A 481 -3.10 -10.16 6.18
CA MET A 481 -2.05 -9.84 5.21
C MET A 481 -0.69 -10.41 5.62
N GLY A 482 -0.31 -10.29 6.90
CA GLY A 482 0.93 -10.87 7.41
C GLY A 482 0.95 -12.40 7.31
N GLN A 483 -0.17 -13.07 7.60
CA GLN A 483 -0.31 -14.51 7.41
C GLN A 483 -0.19 -14.90 5.93
N PHE A 484 -0.81 -14.14 5.03
CA PHE A 484 -0.70 -14.34 3.58
C PHE A 484 0.75 -14.31 3.10
N LEU A 485 1.51 -13.27 3.46
CA LEU A 485 2.93 -13.16 3.09
C LEU A 485 3.78 -14.27 3.72
N ALA A 486 3.49 -14.66 4.96
CA ALA A 486 4.18 -15.77 5.61
C ALA A 486 3.92 -17.11 4.90
N TRP A 487 2.70 -17.35 4.42
CA TRP A 487 2.38 -18.54 3.62
C TRP A 487 3.03 -18.50 2.25
N ALA A 488 3.05 -17.35 1.58
CA ALA A 488 3.74 -17.18 0.29
C ALA A 488 5.23 -17.49 0.41
N LYS A 489 5.90 -16.98 1.46
CA LYS A 489 7.32 -17.30 1.76
C LYS A 489 7.54 -18.80 1.95
N ARG A 490 6.68 -19.45 2.75
CA ARG A 490 6.80 -20.89 3.04
C ARG A 490 6.60 -21.77 1.80
N ARG A 491 5.88 -21.27 0.79
CA ARG A 491 5.69 -21.93 -0.51
C ARG A 491 6.78 -21.60 -1.53
N GLY A 492 7.82 -20.85 -1.15
CA GLY A 492 8.91 -20.47 -2.04
C GLY A 492 8.58 -19.38 -3.07
N LYS A 493 7.47 -18.64 -2.88
CA LYS A 493 7.12 -17.52 -3.78
C LYS A 493 8.00 -16.28 -3.50
N PRO A 494 8.34 -15.47 -4.53
CA PRO A 494 9.13 -14.26 -4.36
C PRO A 494 8.39 -13.23 -3.49
N LEU A 495 8.96 -12.88 -2.34
CA LEU A 495 8.27 -12.09 -1.33
C LEU A 495 8.02 -10.65 -1.77
N ILE A 496 9.01 -9.97 -2.34
CA ILE A 496 8.89 -8.57 -2.76
C ILE A 496 7.81 -8.44 -3.84
N ARG A 497 7.82 -9.32 -4.84
CA ARG A 497 6.79 -9.34 -5.88
C ARG A 497 5.41 -9.63 -5.30
N THR A 498 5.29 -10.62 -4.41
CA THR A 498 4.01 -10.95 -3.75
C THR A 498 3.50 -9.78 -2.91
N PHE A 499 4.41 -9.04 -2.25
CA PHE A 499 4.07 -7.86 -1.47
C PHE A 499 3.48 -6.73 -2.30
N PHE A 500 4.07 -6.43 -3.47
CA PHE A 500 3.60 -5.34 -4.33
C PHE A 500 2.44 -5.73 -5.26
N GLN A 501 2.39 -6.96 -5.75
CA GLN A 501 1.41 -7.40 -6.77
C GLN A 501 0.26 -8.25 -6.20
N GLY A 502 0.42 -8.79 -5.00
CA GLY A 502 -0.50 -9.78 -4.45
C GLY A 502 -0.50 -11.10 -5.21
N ASP A 503 -1.32 -12.05 -4.77
CA ASP A 503 -1.44 -13.37 -5.42
C ASP A 503 -2.76 -14.10 -5.05
N ALA A 504 -3.01 -15.22 -5.72
CA ALA A 504 -4.09 -16.15 -5.43
C ALA A 504 -3.79 -17.05 -4.22
N VAL A 505 -4.86 -17.57 -3.61
CA VAL A 505 -4.80 -18.51 -2.47
C VAL A 505 -5.54 -19.81 -2.78
N GLU A 506 -4.95 -20.94 -2.42
CA GLU A 506 -5.54 -22.25 -2.71
C GLU A 506 -6.72 -22.59 -1.79
N ALA A 507 -6.59 -22.33 -0.48
CA ALA A 507 -7.49 -22.83 0.57
C ALA A 507 -8.36 -21.74 1.24
N GLY A 508 -8.63 -20.63 0.55
CA GLY A 508 -9.53 -19.58 1.02
C GLY A 508 -11.00 -19.92 0.76
N ALA A 509 -11.91 -19.14 1.35
CA ALA A 509 -13.35 -19.23 1.10
C ALA A 509 -13.87 -17.97 0.40
N GLU A 510 -15.03 -18.10 -0.24
CA GLU A 510 -15.74 -17.03 -0.92
C GLU A 510 -16.93 -16.59 -0.08
N ASP A 511 -17.05 -15.28 0.15
CA ASP A 511 -18.21 -14.66 0.77
C ASP A 511 -18.77 -13.55 -0.11
N ALA A 512 -19.89 -13.85 -0.77
CA ALA A 512 -20.63 -12.93 -1.62
C ALA A 512 -21.77 -12.20 -0.87
N SER A 513 -21.86 -12.31 0.46
CA SER A 513 -22.92 -11.66 1.23
C SER A 513 -22.89 -10.15 1.07
N ASP A 514 -24.05 -9.52 0.89
CA ASP A 514 -24.13 -8.07 0.87
C ASP A 514 -24.23 -7.52 2.30
N VAL A 515 -23.08 -7.16 2.88
CA VAL A 515 -23.00 -6.59 4.23
C VAL A 515 -23.67 -5.22 4.33
N MET A 516 -23.89 -4.52 3.21
CA MET A 516 -24.51 -3.19 3.15
C MET A 516 -26.02 -3.23 2.91
N ALA A 517 -26.62 -4.42 2.76
CA ALA A 517 -28.05 -4.58 2.49
C ALA A 517 -28.95 -3.99 3.60
N SER A 518 -28.49 -3.97 4.85
CA SER A 518 -29.21 -3.38 5.97
C SER A 518 -28.27 -2.83 7.06
N PRO A 519 -28.73 -1.88 7.89
CA PRO A 519 -27.96 -1.45 9.06
C PRO A 519 -27.62 -2.61 10.00
N SER A 520 -28.51 -3.61 10.13
CA SER A 520 -28.29 -4.75 11.03
C SER A 520 -27.16 -5.66 10.57
N THR A 521 -27.09 -5.96 9.27
CA THR A 521 -26.02 -6.78 8.66
C THR A 521 -24.70 -6.04 8.68
N PHE A 522 -24.72 -4.72 8.43
CA PHE A 522 -23.55 -3.85 8.53
C PHE A 522 -22.95 -3.91 9.94
N TRP A 523 -23.75 -3.67 10.98
CA TRP A 523 -23.26 -3.66 12.35
C TRP A 523 -22.89 -5.05 12.87
N ALA A 524 -23.50 -6.12 12.34
CA ALA A 524 -23.11 -7.48 12.66
C ALA A 524 -21.72 -7.80 12.10
N ASP A 525 -21.43 -7.41 10.86
CA ASP A 525 -20.14 -7.65 10.22
C ASP A 525 -19.04 -6.74 10.77
N ALA A 526 -19.33 -5.46 10.99
CA ALA A 526 -18.38 -4.48 11.57
C ALA A 526 -17.91 -4.84 12.98
N LYS A 527 -18.66 -5.66 13.72
CA LYS A 527 -18.29 -6.12 15.06
C LYS A 527 -17.50 -7.43 15.05
N ARG A 528 -17.36 -8.11 13.92
CA ARG A 528 -16.58 -9.35 13.86
C ARG A 528 -15.13 -9.05 14.23
N GLY A 529 -14.56 -9.88 15.11
CA GLY A 529 -13.25 -9.67 15.73
C GLY A 529 -13.12 -8.54 16.74
N LEU A 530 -14.18 -7.77 16.97
CA LEU A 530 -14.24 -6.76 18.01
C LEU A 530 -15.15 -7.21 19.15
N THR A 531 -14.56 -7.29 20.34
CA THR A 531 -15.34 -7.52 21.57
C THR A 531 -14.89 -6.56 22.65
N LEU A 532 -15.86 -6.01 23.39
CA LEU A 532 -15.63 -5.18 24.57
C LEU A 532 -16.09 -5.93 25.83
N PRO A 533 -15.25 -6.84 26.39
CA PRO A 533 -15.47 -7.40 27.70
C PRO A 533 -15.62 -6.30 28.74
N TRP A 534 -16.47 -6.54 29.75
CA TRP A 534 -16.67 -5.60 30.84
C TRP A 534 -15.36 -5.26 31.57
N THR A 535 -14.38 -6.17 31.59
CA THR A 535 -13.07 -5.93 32.21
C THR A 535 -12.29 -4.84 31.48
N LEU A 536 -12.31 -4.83 30.14
CA LEU A 536 -11.68 -3.78 29.33
C LEU A 536 -12.43 -2.46 29.46
N ALA A 537 -13.77 -2.50 29.47
CA ALA A 537 -14.57 -1.30 29.74
C ALA A 537 -14.24 -0.69 31.10
N ALA A 538 -14.11 -1.52 32.14
CA ALA A 538 -13.69 -1.08 33.46
C ALA A 538 -12.25 -0.52 33.46
N SER A 539 -11.32 -1.15 32.74
CA SER A 539 -9.95 -0.62 32.59
C SER A 539 -9.94 0.75 31.91
N ILE A 540 -10.77 0.98 30.88
CA ILE A 540 -10.90 2.29 30.23
C ILE A 540 -11.41 3.33 31.23
N VAL A 541 -12.44 3.00 32.01
CA VAL A 541 -12.99 3.90 33.05
C VAL A 541 -11.94 4.21 34.12
N LEU A 542 -11.19 3.21 34.58
CA LEU A 542 -10.10 3.42 35.54
C LEU A 542 -8.97 4.26 34.96
N GLY A 543 -8.61 4.07 33.69
CA GLY A 543 -7.61 4.90 33.03
C GLY A 543 -8.07 6.36 32.88
N ALA A 544 -9.33 6.59 32.54
CA ALA A 544 -9.91 7.93 32.48
C ALA A 544 -9.94 8.59 33.86
N PHE A 545 -10.27 7.83 34.90
CA PHE A 545 -10.20 8.28 36.29
C PHE A 545 -8.77 8.69 36.67
N LEU A 546 -7.75 7.90 36.31
CA LEU A 546 -6.35 8.19 36.57
C LEU A 546 -5.88 9.49 35.88
N MET A 547 -6.35 9.76 34.65
CA MET A 547 -6.06 11.01 33.95
C MET A 547 -6.63 12.26 34.64
N LEU A 548 -7.58 12.10 35.56
CA LEU A 548 -8.29 13.17 36.26
C LEU A 548 -7.95 13.27 37.75
N THR A 549 -6.93 12.56 38.25
CA THR A 549 -6.59 12.54 39.69
C THR A 549 -6.20 13.91 40.25
N ARG A 550 -5.65 14.81 39.42
CA ARG A 550 -5.41 16.21 39.78
C ARG A 550 -6.68 16.91 40.25
N VAL A 551 -7.78 16.71 39.53
CA VAL A 551 -9.06 17.37 39.79
C VAL A 551 -9.85 16.63 40.88
N ILE A 552 -9.82 15.29 40.85
CA ILE A 552 -10.67 14.46 41.70
C ILE A 552 -10.06 14.26 43.10
N LEU A 553 -8.75 14.05 43.18
CA LEU A 553 -8.05 13.69 44.42
C LEU A 553 -7.12 14.79 44.94
N GLY A 554 -6.88 15.83 44.14
CA GLY A 554 -5.91 16.88 44.47
C GLY A 554 -4.47 16.38 44.47
N ASN A 555 -4.14 15.35 43.68
CA ASN A 555 -2.76 14.92 43.51
C ASN A 555 -1.97 16.01 42.76
N GLU A 556 -0.73 16.23 43.17
CA GLU A 556 0.15 17.25 42.58
C GLU A 556 1.50 16.66 42.16
N GLY A 557 2.30 17.46 41.43
CA GLY A 557 3.68 17.12 41.09
C GLY A 557 3.85 15.80 40.33
N GLU A 558 4.84 15.01 40.75
CA GLU A 558 5.25 13.77 40.08
C GLU A 558 4.17 12.69 40.10
N MET A 559 3.43 12.57 41.21
CA MET A 559 2.35 11.58 41.34
C MET A 559 1.27 11.83 40.29
N ALA A 560 0.81 13.07 40.16
CA ALA A 560 -0.21 13.44 39.19
C ALA A 560 0.22 13.22 37.74
N ASN A 561 1.50 13.48 37.43
CA ASN A 561 2.08 13.20 36.11
C ASN A 561 2.09 11.69 35.83
N SER A 562 2.51 10.90 36.82
CA SER A 562 2.53 9.44 36.73
C SER A 562 1.14 8.86 36.51
N ASP A 563 0.15 9.26 37.32
CA ASP A 563 -1.25 8.83 37.15
C ASP A 563 -1.78 9.16 35.76
N HIS A 564 -1.50 10.37 35.26
CA HIS A 564 -1.95 10.81 33.94
C HIS A 564 -1.33 9.97 32.80
N VAL A 565 -0.01 9.77 32.83
CA VAL A 565 0.71 8.92 31.86
C VAL A 565 0.12 7.51 31.88
N VAL A 566 0.01 6.90 33.06
CA VAL A 566 -0.46 5.53 33.22
C VAL A 566 -1.92 5.42 32.78
N GLY A 567 -2.76 6.39 33.13
CA GLY A 567 -4.16 6.43 32.73
C GLY A 567 -4.34 6.43 31.21
N ALA A 568 -3.60 7.30 30.51
CA ALA A 568 -3.62 7.37 29.05
C ALA A 568 -3.15 6.06 28.39
N LEU A 569 -2.08 5.45 28.92
CA LEU A 569 -1.56 4.18 28.43
C LEU A 569 -2.51 3.00 28.70
N VAL A 570 -3.19 2.98 29.85
CA VAL A 570 -4.19 1.97 30.19
C VAL A 570 -5.39 2.05 29.25
N ILE A 571 -5.89 3.26 28.94
CA ILE A 571 -6.95 3.46 27.94
C ILE A 571 -6.49 2.94 26.58
N THR A 572 -5.28 3.31 26.17
CA THR A 572 -4.69 2.90 24.89
C THR A 572 -4.66 1.38 24.75
N VAL A 573 -4.04 0.70 25.72
CA VAL A 573 -3.94 -0.77 25.73
C VAL A 573 -5.32 -1.41 25.79
N ALA A 574 -6.24 -0.88 26.61
CA ALA A 574 -7.58 -1.46 26.74
C ALA A 574 -8.40 -1.34 25.46
N ILE A 575 -8.31 -0.21 24.73
CA ILE A 575 -8.98 -0.03 23.44
C ILE A 575 -8.36 -0.93 22.38
N ILE A 576 -7.03 -0.98 22.25
CA ILE A 576 -6.38 -1.88 21.28
C ILE A 576 -6.73 -3.35 21.57
N ALA A 577 -6.78 -3.74 22.85
CA ALA A 577 -7.16 -5.08 23.27
C ALA A 577 -8.66 -5.40 23.03
N THR A 578 -9.47 -4.48 22.51
CA THR A 578 -10.83 -4.80 22.03
C THR A 578 -10.84 -5.59 20.73
N ALA A 579 -9.75 -5.57 19.96
CA ALA A 579 -9.53 -6.52 18.87
C ALA A 579 -9.12 -7.87 19.45
N GLU A 580 -9.80 -8.95 19.06
CA GLU A 580 -9.49 -10.31 19.51
C GLU A 580 -8.06 -10.73 19.15
N VAL A 581 -7.58 -10.36 17.96
CA VAL A 581 -6.21 -10.64 17.52
C VAL A 581 -5.14 -9.96 18.37
N ALA A 582 -5.49 -8.90 19.10
CA ALA A 582 -4.60 -8.15 19.99
C ALA A 582 -4.98 -8.26 21.48
N ARG A 583 -5.90 -9.19 21.82
CA ARG A 583 -6.42 -9.35 23.20
C ARG A 583 -5.32 -9.52 24.24
N ALA A 584 -4.23 -10.20 23.86
CA ALA A 584 -3.08 -10.46 24.73
C ALA A 584 -2.40 -9.18 25.24
N LEU A 585 -2.52 -8.05 24.53
CA LEU A 585 -1.94 -6.78 24.96
C LEU A 585 -2.51 -6.29 26.29
N ARG A 586 -3.70 -6.73 26.69
CA ARG A 586 -4.28 -6.38 28.00
C ARG A 586 -3.36 -6.69 29.17
N PHE A 587 -2.45 -7.66 29.05
CA PHE A 587 -1.51 -7.99 30.12
C PHE A 587 -0.48 -6.90 30.38
N ILE A 588 -0.28 -5.95 29.46
CA ILE A 588 0.52 -4.75 29.71
C ILE A 588 -0.10 -3.95 30.87
N ASN A 589 -1.43 -3.96 31.04
CA ASN A 589 -2.09 -3.32 32.19
C ASN A 589 -1.73 -3.95 33.54
N VAL A 590 -1.20 -5.19 33.57
CA VAL A 590 -0.65 -5.77 34.81
C VAL A 590 0.61 -5.03 35.23
N ALA A 591 1.48 -4.68 34.28
CA ALA A 591 2.68 -3.89 34.57
C ALA A 591 2.31 -2.48 35.04
N PHE A 592 1.33 -1.84 34.38
CA PHE A 592 0.80 -0.54 34.82
C PHE A 592 0.14 -0.60 36.19
N GLY A 593 -0.63 -1.64 36.47
CA GLY A 593 -1.23 -1.85 37.79
C GLY A 593 -0.17 -2.08 38.88
N ALA A 594 0.88 -2.84 38.59
CA ALA A 594 2.00 -3.04 39.51
C ALA A 594 2.76 -1.73 39.79
N TRP A 595 2.94 -0.89 38.75
CA TRP A 595 3.51 0.44 38.91
C TRP A 595 2.64 1.33 39.80
N LEU A 596 1.32 1.37 39.62
CA LEU A 596 0.41 2.16 40.47
C LEU A 596 0.42 1.71 41.94
N VAL A 597 0.67 0.43 42.21
CA VAL A 597 0.86 -0.05 43.59
C VAL A 597 2.16 0.49 44.20
N ALA A 598 3.23 0.61 43.40
CA ALA A 598 4.52 1.09 43.87
C ALA A 598 4.64 2.62 43.90
N ALA A 599 4.01 3.32 42.95
CA ALA A 599 4.20 4.74 42.69
C ALA A 599 3.99 5.65 43.92
N PRO A 600 2.96 5.46 44.77
CA PRO A 600 2.77 6.30 45.96
C PRO A 600 3.89 6.22 47.00
N PHE A 601 4.71 5.17 46.95
CA PHE A 601 5.84 4.97 47.86
C PHE A 601 7.17 5.44 47.26
N LEU A 602 7.20 5.71 45.96
CA LEU A 602 8.39 6.11 45.21
C LEU A 602 8.35 7.57 44.77
N LEU A 603 7.15 8.12 44.55
CA LEU A 603 6.94 9.46 44.02
C LEU A 603 6.37 10.41 45.09
N THR A 604 6.65 11.69 44.89
CA THR A 604 6.11 12.75 45.74
C THR A 604 4.81 13.33 45.18
N GLY A 605 3.99 13.95 46.04
CA GLY A 605 2.77 14.66 45.63
C GLY A 605 1.46 13.86 45.77
N ALA A 606 1.49 12.67 46.38
CA ALA A 606 0.30 11.92 46.77
C ALA A 606 -0.15 12.28 48.19
N GLY A 607 -1.41 12.68 48.37
CA GLY A 607 -2.03 12.68 49.70
C GLY A 607 -2.32 11.25 50.20
N PRO A 608 -2.63 11.03 51.49
CA PRO A 608 -2.93 9.69 52.02
C PRO A 608 -4.07 8.99 51.28
N LEU A 609 -5.12 9.74 50.91
CA LEU A 609 -6.23 9.23 50.11
C LEU A 609 -5.77 8.86 48.69
N GLY A 610 -4.98 9.73 48.04
CA GLY A 610 -4.43 9.48 46.70
C GLY A 610 -3.56 8.23 46.65
N ALA A 611 -2.74 8.01 47.68
CA ALA A 611 -1.91 6.80 47.80
C ALA A 611 -2.76 5.52 47.90
N ILE A 612 -3.77 5.51 48.77
CA ILE A 612 -4.69 4.36 48.91
C ILE A 612 -5.42 4.10 47.61
N VAL A 613 -5.96 5.15 46.97
CA VAL A 613 -6.69 5.02 45.72
C VAL A 613 -5.80 4.47 44.61
N SER A 614 -4.57 4.97 44.47
CA SER A 614 -3.63 4.49 43.45
C SER A 614 -3.31 3.00 43.64
N VAL A 615 -3.07 2.54 44.88
CA VAL A 615 -2.88 1.11 45.19
C VAL A 615 -4.12 0.28 44.85
N VAL A 616 -5.32 0.75 45.22
CA VAL A 616 -6.58 0.04 44.94
C VAL A 616 -6.83 -0.06 43.44
N VAL A 617 -6.64 1.02 42.69
CA VAL A 617 -6.78 1.06 41.24
C VAL A 617 -5.74 0.15 40.58
N GLY A 618 -4.50 0.13 41.09
CA GLY A 618 -3.44 -0.75 40.61
C GLY A 618 -3.78 -2.23 40.77
N ILE A 619 -4.25 -2.64 41.95
CA ILE A 619 -4.72 -4.00 42.22
C ILE A 619 -5.93 -4.35 41.35
N ALA A 620 -6.88 -3.42 41.19
CA ALA A 620 -8.04 -3.61 40.33
C ALA A 620 -7.63 -3.83 38.87
N LEU A 621 -6.70 -3.03 38.33
CA LEU A 621 -6.20 -3.20 36.95
C LEU A 621 -5.50 -4.55 36.73
N ILE A 622 -4.70 -5.01 37.70
CA ILE A 622 -4.13 -6.37 37.66
C ILE A 622 -5.26 -7.40 37.62
N GLY A 623 -6.21 -7.32 38.56
CA GLY A 623 -7.34 -8.24 38.66
C GLY A 623 -8.23 -8.28 37.42
N LEU A 624 -8.44 -7.14 36.76
CA LEU A 624 -9.25 -7.04 35.53
C LEU A 624 -8.53 -7.60 34.29
N SER A 625 -7.19 -7.65 34.31
CA SER A 625 -6.39 -8.05 33.14
C SER A 625 -6.13 -9.56 33.05
N LEU A 626 -6.31 -10.30 34.15
CA LEU A 626 -6.04 -11.75 34.24
C LEU A 626 -7.15 -12.68 33.70
N PRO A 627 -8.46 -12.40 33.87
CA PRO A 627 -9.52 -13.32 33.47
C PRO A 627 -9.53 -13.60 31.96
N ARG A 628 -9.57 -14.88 31.58
CA ARG A 628 -9.82 -15.29 30.19
C ARG A 628 -11.26 -14.93 29.83
N GLY A 629 -11.41 -14.08 28.80
CA GLY A 629 -12.71 -13.59 28.37
C GLY A 629 -13.50 -14.68 27.63
N LYS A 630 -14.79 -14.43 27.36
CA LYS A 630 -15.51 -15.22 26.36
C LYS A 630 -15.01 -14.82 24.99
N ARG A 631 -14.41 -15.76 24.27
CA ARG A 631 -14.03 -15.58 22.86
C ARG A 631 -15.28 -15.56 21.98
N SER A 632 -15.26 -14.75 20.94
CA SER A 632 -16.24 -14.85 19.86
C SER A 632 -16.19 -16.24 19.18
N PRO A 633 -17.19 -16.61 18.37
CA PRO A 633 -17.13 -17.80 17.53
C PRO A 633 -16.16 -17.65 16.33
N GLU A 634 -15.46 -16.52 16.20
CA GLU A 634 -14.61 -16.23 15.05
C GLU A 634 -13.24 -16.91 15.16
N HIS A 635 -12.68 -17.32 14.00
CA HIS A 635 -11.37 -17.94 13.87
C HIS A 635 -10.42 -17.13 12.99
N TYR A 636 -9.12 -17.24 13.28
CA TYR A 636 -8.00 -16.46 12.72
C TYR A 636 -6.85 -17.37 12.27
N ALA A 637 -7.19 -18.59 11.86
CA ALA A 637 -6.24 -19.63 11.47
C ALA A 637 -5.15 -19.87 12.54
N SER A 638 -3.87 -19.82 12.14
CA SER A 638 -2.74 -20.03 13.05
C SER A 638 -2.59 -18.97 14.15
N TRP A 639 -3.36 -17.86 14.09
CA TRP A 639 -3.36 -16.80 15.09
C TRP A 639 -4.24 -17.11 16.30
N ASP A 640 -5.14 -18.09 16.20
CA ASP A 640 -6.05 -18.50 17.29
C ASP A 640 -5.35 -18.76 18.62
N LYS A 641 -4.09 -19.22 18.58
CA LYS A 641 -3.26 -19.46 19.76
C LYS A 641 -2.91 -18.20 20.56
N TYR A 642 -3.04 -17.02 19.95
CA TYR A 642 -2.78 -15.72 20.58
C TYR A 642 -4.08 -15.03 21.06
N VAL A 643 -5.24 -15.55 20.69
CA VAL A 643 -6.55 -15.05 21.14
C VAL A 643 -6.90 -15.72 22.48
N ILE A 644 -6.96 -14.93 23.56
CA ILE A 644 -6.97 -15.42 24.96
C ILE A 644 -8.05 -14.86 25.88
#